data_AF-A0A926H1G8-F1
#
_entry.id   AF-A0A926H1G8-F1
#
_cell.length_a   1.000
_cell.length_b   1.000
_cell.length_c   1.000
_cell.angle_alpha   90.00
_cell.angle_beta   90.00
_cell.angle_gamma   90.00
#
_symmetry.space_group_name_H-M   'P 1'
#
loop_
_entity.id
_entity.type
_entity.pdbx_description
1 polymer ?
#
loop_
_entity_poly.entity_id
_entity_poly.type
_entity_poly.pdbx_seq_one_letter_code
_entity_poly.pdbx_strand_id
1 'polypeptide(L)'
;MSRLTVVLIAFVALLNSVRSQDLFNENAATSSGIAPDSAATGERFRFGAAAGGSANLHSAGFVKLPGTPSCCPEFTGGFGVGAYGAIVAQIPFEPVRLSLRASFLMHNAKLSRSEETTVEGETGPLAASIEHTIDGSLSSIGLDARGEYAITKRLWGSLGMRAGMMLQKNFAQEERLSDEITVGTFENGKRTRNEFAGDIPNASPITAAIVAGFGYDLPLDDVENFRLTPEVSFAFALTSVSSEVQWKPHALTLGVAVTREWPRPPPPPPPPPPPPPPRLEATIAMHAGDASSPMSSRELRTKEIVDRWYSSVVPAVFFDSAATTVAPRYRLLPEGSSGKFSLEEFKSGDLLEHHTNVLNLIGYRMRVNPSATLTLVPSVSSDEPAAIAEERAATVRDYLTRVWRVAEDRLAIETTDDPLRRAKDQAADGRQENRHVSFRVSDPAVTAPVNSQLVQWEFEPKNISLTPSILAEAGVREATIDVEVDGRVVQQLSYRSDEWRPDTSPTIPLSIEGMSLEDLPAPVSAKMRVVDNTGNTVVTEVQDPLRLAGAKEVRVGGSTADARRITYQLMGFSLDSPELNASSLELVREIAGDARSGARITIRGYADRLGIENRNRNLARKRAEATHAALKSLLAADIANRIFIDAAGGGIETTRFNNELPEGRILTRGVTVVLEQPETVGGAE
;
A
#
# COMPACT_ATOMS: atom_id res chain seq x y z
N MET A 1 54.16 32.25 -48.45
CA MET A 1 53.02 31.57 -47.77
C MET A 1 53.53 31.01 -46.46
N SER A 2 52.85 31.27 -45.34
CA SER A 2 53.33 30.81 -44.03
C SER A 2 53.37 29.29 -43.98
N ARG A 3 54.36 28.70 -43.31
CA ARG A 3 54.47 27.23 -43.13
C ARG A 3 53.21 26.64 -42.47
N LEU A 4 52.44 27.46 -41.74
CA LEU A 4 51.12 27.12 -41.18
C LEU A 4 50.06 26.85 -42.26
N THR A 5 50.11 27.58 -43.38
CA THR A 5 49.17 27.44 -44.50
C THR A 5 49.34 26.09 -45.20
N VAL A 6 50.58 25.58 -45.30
CA VAL A 6 50.87 24.29 -45.96
C VAL A 6 50.37 23.11 -45.11
N VAL A 7 50.50 23.17 -43.80
CA VAL A 7 49.97 22.15 -42.87
C VAL A 7 48.44 22.15 -42.87
N LEU A 8 47.81 23.33 -42.90
CA LEU A 8 46.35 23.46 -42.97
C LEU A 8 45.79 22.89 -44.30
N ILE A 9 46.47 23.14 -45.42
CA ILE A 9 46.09 22.61 -46.73
C ILE A 9 46.23 21.09 -46.78
N ALA A 10 47.31 20.52 -46.22
CA ALA A 10 47.49 19.07 -46.14
C ALA A 10 46.39 18.40 -45.29
N PHE A 11 45.96 19.05 -44.20
CA PHE A 11 44.89 18.57 -43.34
C PHE A 11 43.50 18.63 -44.02
N VAL A 12 43.21 19.71 -44.76
CA VAL A 12 41.98 19.84 -45.56
C VAL A 12 41.95 18.84 -46.72
N ALA A 13 43.10 18.55 -47.34
CA ALA A 13 43.20 17.54 -48.39
C ALA A 13 42.92 16.12 -47.85
N LEU A 14 43.41 15.79 -46.65
CA LEU A 14 43.16 14.51 -45.98
C LEU A 14 41.66 14.33 -45.63
N LEU A 15 41.00 15.40 -45.18
CA LEU A 15 39.56 15.42 -44.88
C LEU A 15 38.70 15.23 -46.14
N ASN A 16 39.12 15.78 -47.28
CA ASN A 16 38.39 15.62 -48.55
C ASN A 16 38.54 14.22 -49.16
N SER A 17 39.68 13.54 -48.99
CA SER A 17 39.85 12.16 -49.49
C SER A 17 39.03 11.12 -48.73
N VAL A 18 38.73 11.36 -47.44
CA VAL A 18 37.92 10.44 -46.62
C VAL A 18 36.43 10.57 -46.97
N ARG A 19 35.97 11.79 -47.31
CA ARG A 19 34.57 12.07 -47.66
C ARG A 19 34.09 11.37 -48.94
N SER A 20 34.99 11.02 -49.86
CA SER A 20 34.64 10.34 -51.11
C SER A 20 34.44 8.83 -50.99
N GLN A 21 34.95 8.19 -49.92
CA GLN A 21 34.79 6.73 -49.73
C GLN A 21 33.47 6.36 -49.04
N ASP A 22 32.94 7.21 -48.17
CA ASP A 22 31.67 6.92 -47.46
C ASP A 22 30.43 7.02 -48.36
N LEU A 23 30.48 7.76 -49.49
CA LEU A 23 29.34 7.90 -50.42
C LEU A 23 29.09 6.67 -51.30
N PHE A 24 30.00 5.70 -51.37
CA PHE A 24 29.86 4.53 -52.26
C PHE A 24 29.38 3.25 -51.55
N ASN A 25 29.31 3.22 -50.21
CA ASN A 25 29.02 2.00 -49.46
C ASN A 25 27.61 1.93 -48.84
N GLU A 26 26.75 2.93 -49.02
CA GLU A 26 25.40 2.95 -48.42
C GLU A 26 24.34 2.09 -49.13
N ASN A 27 24.64 1.41 -50.24
CA ASN A 27 23.64 0.72 -51.07
C ASN A 27 23.73 -0.81 -51.15
N ALA A 28 24.36 -1.49 -50.19
CA ALA A 28 24.34 -2.96 -50.20
C ALA A 28 24.40 -3.59 -48.80
N ALA A 29 23.24 -3.88 -48.20
CA ALA A 29 22.97 -5.10 -47.43
C ALA A 29 21.55 -5.08 -46.82
N THR A 30 20.61 -5.72 -47.49
CA THR A 30 19.37 -6.24 -46.87
C THR A 30 19.51 -7.74 -46.62
N SER A 31 18.94 -8.17 -45.49
CA SER A 31 18.62 -9.55 -45.06
C SER A 31 19.59 -10.24 -44.09
N SER A 32 19.24 -10.22 -42.81
CA SER A 32 18.90 -11.45 -42.06
C SER A 32 18.32 -11.05 -40.70
N GLY A 33 17.16 -11.61 -40.38
CA GLY A 33 16.41 -11.30 -39.17
C GLY A 33 16.92 -12.10 -37.98
N ILE A 34 17.48 -11.38 -37.01
CA ILE A 34 17.44 -11.70 -35.58
C ILE A 34 17.34 -10.32 -34.91
N ALA A 35 16.26 -10.05 -34.17
CA ALA A 35 16.11 -8.80 -33.43
C ALA A 35 17.22 -8.72 -32.36
N PRO A 36 18.10 -7.71 -32.38
CA PRO A 36 19.01 -7.49 -31.26
C PRO A 36 18.21 -6.82 -30.14
N ASP A 37 18.18 -7.50 -29.00
CA ASP A 37 17.77 -6.95 -27.71
C ASP A 37 18.39 -5.57 -27.51
N SER A 38 17.58 -4.62 -27.04
CA SER A 38 17.93 -3.22 -26.84
C SER A 38 18.98 -3.06 -25.74
N ALA A 39 20.25 -3.25 -26.10
CA ALA A 39 21.38 -2.81 -25.30
C ALA A 39 21.55 -1.31 -25.50
N ALA A 40 21.41 -0.55 -24.41
CA ALA A 40 21.60 0.91 -24.36
C ALA A 40 22.84 1.35 -25.17
N THR A 41 22.57 2.06 -26.27
CA THR A 41 23.51 2.62 -27.25
C THR A 41 24.21 3.88 -26.73
N GLY A 42 24.78 3.82 -25.52
CA GLY A 42 25.57 4.91 -24.93
C GLY A 42 27.07 4.72 -25.18
N GLU A 43 27.81 5.80 -25.46
CA GLU A 43 29.27 5.76 -25.55
C GLU A 43 29.90 5.14 -24.27
N ARG A 44 30.98 4.38 -24.43
CA ARG A 44 31.62 3.64 -23.32
C ARG A 44 32.85 4.37 -22.76
N PHE A 45 33.26 4.02 -21.54
CA PHE A 45 34.55 4.42 -21.01
C PHE A 45 35.68 3.87 -21.89
N ARG A 46 36.63 4.73 -22.25
CA ARG A 46 37.79 4.38 -23.10
C ARG A 46 39.08 4.68 -22.38
N PHE A 47 40.06 3.79 -22.52
CA PHE A 47 41.41 3.99 -21.98
C PHE A 47 42.45 3.65 -23.03
N GLY A 48 43.55 4.39 -23.07
CA GLY A 48 44.55 4.23 -24.11
C GLY A 48 45.79 5.08 -23.91
N ALA A 49 46.54 5.23 -25.00
CA ALA A 49 47.72 6.07 -25.05
C ALA A 49 47.75 6.90 -26.34
N ALA A 50 48.36 8.08 -26.27
CA ALA A 50 48.61 8.96 -27.39
C ALA A 50 50.10 9.25 -27.52
N ALA A 51 50.58 9.41 -28.74
CA ALA A 51 51.95 9.80 -29.05
C ALA A 51 51.97 10.75 -30.25
N GLY A 52 52.93 11.65 -30.29
CA GLY A 52 53.03 12.64 -31.35
C GLY A 52 54.21 13.58 -31.23
N GLY A 53 54.20 14.59 -32.09
CA GLY A 53 55.13 15.71 -32.06
C GLY A 53 54.46 16.99 -31.59
N SER A 54 55.28 17.93 -31.12
CA SER A 54 54.89 19.28 -30.77
C SER A 54 55.73 20.26 -31.56
N ALA A 55 55.07 21.29 -32.09
CA ALA A 55 55.69 22.48 -32.61
C ALA A 55 55.47 23.58 -31.57
N ASN A 56 56.55 24.01 -30.92
CA ASN A 56 56.52 24.95 -29.82
C ASN A 56 56.70 26.36 -30.36
N LEU A 57 55.71 27.21 -30.13
CA LEU A 57 55.71 28.62 -30.49
C LEU A 57 55.86 29.42 -29.20
N HIS A 58 57.08 29.82 -28.89
CA HIS A 58 57.35 30.56 -27.67
C HIS A 58 57.07 32.04 -27.92
N SER A 59 56.30 32.66 -27.03
CA SER A 59 56.23 34.11 -26.93
C SER A 59 57.19 34.57 -25.84
N ALA A 60 57.97 35.61 -26.13
CA ALA A 60 58.93 36.18 -25.20
C ALA A 60 58.78 37.70 -25.16
N GLY A 61 59.21 38.31 -24.06
CA GLY A 61 59.25 39.75 -23.86
C GLY A 61 60.26 40.10 -22.77
N PHE A 62 61.52 39.73 -23.01
CA PHE A 62 62.62 39.96 -22.08
C PHE A 62 63.95 40.11 -22.80
N VAL A 63 64.85 40.90 -22.20
CA VAL A 63 66.19 41.18 -22.76
C VAL A 63 67.22 40.15 -22.25
N LYS A 64 67.16 39.78 -20.97
CA LYS A 64 68.13 38.86 -20.34
C LYS A 64 67.47 37.96 -19.30
N LEU A 65 68.05 36.79 -19.05
CA LEU A 65 67.69 35.97 -17.90
C LEU A 65 68.38 36.50 -16.63
N PRO A 66 67.81 36.27 -15.44
CA PRO A 66 68.40 36.72 -14.18
C PRO A 66 69.81 36.14 -13.96
N GLY A 67 70.80 36.98 -13.70
CA GLY A 67 72.18 36.51 -13.50
C GLY A 67 72.92 36.10 -14.78
N THR A 68 72.31 36.21 -15.97
CA THR A 68 73.02 36.10 -17.24
C THR A 68 73.07 37.45 -17.96
N PRO A 69 74.26 37.98 -18.29
CA PRO A 69 74.36 39.14 -19.15
C PRO A 69 73.90 38.77 -20.57
N SER A 70 73.07 39.63 -21.16
CA SER A 70 72.71 39.64 -22.58
C SER A 70 72.58 41.11 -22.98
N CYS A 71 73.01 41.48 -24.19
CA CYS A 71 72.98 42.87 -24.67
C CYS A 71 71.55 43.32 -25.04
N CYS A 72 71.40 44.31 -25.93
CA CYS A 72 70.20 45.15 -25.98
C CYS A 72 68.92 44.59 -26.64
N PRO A 73 68.92 43.58 -27.53
CA PRO A 73 67.69 43.30 -28.24
C PRO A 73 66.77 42.36 -27.42
N GLU A 74 65.51 42.77 -27.28
CA GLU A 74 64.49 41.96 -26.61
C GLU A 74 64.16 40.70 -27.41
N PHE A 75 64.16 39.53 -26.75
CA PHE A 75 63.60 38.31 -27.31
C PHE A 75 62.09 38.42 -27.37
N THR A 76 61.52 38.32 -28.57
CA THR A 76 60.06 38.41 -28.79
C THR A 76 59.39 37.06 -29.00
N GLY A 77 60.17 36.03 -29.35
CA GLY A 77 59.66 34.69 -29.53
C GLY A 77 60.70 33.71 -30.01
N GLY A 78 60.28 32.46 -30.15
CA GLY A 78 61.15 31.37 -30.58
C GLY A 78 60.36 30.17 -31.05
N PHE A 79 61.07 29.26 -31.68
CA PHE A 79 60.49 28.05 -32.23
C PHE A 79 61.30 26.84 -31.82
N GLY A 80 60.62 25.74 -31.59
CA GLY A 80 61.26 24.44 -31.53
C GLY A 80 60.27 23.31 -31.71
N VAL A 81 60.81 22.11 -31.65
CA VAL A 81 60.04 20.89 -31.79
C VAL A 81 60.34 19.95 -30.64
N GLY A 82 59.35 19.16 -30.27
CA GLY A 82 59.45 18.27 -29.12
C GLY A 82 58.55 17.06 -29.25
N ALA A 83 58.81 16.02 -28.46
CA ALA A 83 57.92 14.88 -28.36
C ALA A 83 56.70 15.20 -27.46
N TYR A 84 55.58 14.56 -27.78
CA TYR A 84 54.37 14.53 -26.98
C TYR A 84 53.95 13.07 -26.76
N GLY A 85 53.56 12.74 -25.53
CA GLY A 85 52.99 11.43 -25.20
C GLY A 85 51.98 11.56 -24.06
N ALA A 86 50.95 10.74 -24.06
CA ALA A 86 49.93 10.76 -23.01
C ALA A 86 49.34 9.38 -22.75
N ILE A 87 48.96 9.12 -21.50
CA ILE A 87 47.96 8.11 -21.16
C ILE A 87 46.60 8.81 -21.16
N VAL A 88 45.60 8.22 -21.82
CA VAL A 88 44.30 8.84 -22.07
C VAL A 88 43.20 8.00 -21.41
N ALA A 89 42.32 8.65 -20.66
CA ALA A 89 41.07 8.08 -20.17
C ALA A 89 39.92 8.99 -20.59
N GLN A 90 38.89 8.43 -21.21
CA GLN A 90 37.72 9.16 -21.69
C GLN A 90 36.47 8.58 -21.03
N ILE A 91 35.74 9.45 -20.34
CA ILE A 91 34.55 9.12 -19.58
C ILE A 91 33.34 9.73 -20.31
N PRO A 92 32.34 8.92 -20.70
CA PRO A 92 31.16 9.41 -21.42
C PRO A 92 30.23 10.20 -20.48
N PHE A 93 29.84 11.42 -20.87
CA PHE A 93 28.92 12.31 -20.15
C PHE A 93 28.00 13.06 -21.14
N GLU A 94 26.99 12.40 -21.70
CA GLU A 94 26.16 12.99 -22.77
C GLU A 94 25.71 14.44 -22.46
N PRO A 95 25.96 15.42 -23.36
CA PRO A 95 26.46 15.30 -24.74
C PRO A 95 28.00 15.46 -24.93
N VAL A 96 28.78 15.41 -23.85
CA VAL A 96 30.24 15.66 -23.84
C VAL A 96 30.99 14.41 -23.33
N ARG A 97 32.23 14.18 -23.76
CA ARG A 97 33.11 13.20 -23.12
C ARG A 97 34.16 13.92 -22.30
N LEU A 98 34.38 13.51 -21.06
CA LEU A 98 35.47 14.01 -20.26
C LEU A 98 36.76 13.22 -20.57
N SER A 99 37.74 13.90 -21.17
CA SER A 99 39.06 13.37 -21.52
C SER A 99 40.07 13.79 -20.46
N LEU A 100 40.55 12.83 -19.67
CA LEU A 100 41.63 12.99 -18.71
C LEU A 100 42.91 12.42 -19.30
N ARG A 101 43.99 13.19 -19.33
CA ARG A 101 45.25 12.79 -19.94
C ARG A 101 46.43 13.05 -19.03
N ALA A 102 47.20 12.02 -18.71
CA ALA A 102 48.51 12.19 -18.07
C ALA A 102 49.56 12.27 -19.18
N SER A 103 50.06 13.49 -19.46
CA SER A 103 50.87 13.76 -20.64
C SER A 103 52.24 14.35 -20.35
N PHE A 104 53.23 13.86 -21.09
CA PHE A 104 54.58 14.38 -21.22
C PHE A 104 54.68 15.25 -22.47
N LEU A 105 55.30 16.42 -22.35
CA LEU A 105 55.46 17.37 -23.45
C LEU A 105 56.84 18.04 -23.36
N MET A 106 57.59 17.98 -24.45
CA MET A 106 58.83 18.73 -24.63
C MET A 106 58.53 20.11 -25.20
N HIS A 107 58.89 21.15 -24.46
CA HIS A 107 58.69 22.56 -24.80
C HIS A 107 59.98 23.19 -25.33
N ASN A 108 60.79 22.43 -26.08
CA ASN A 108 62.06 22.95 -26.58
C ASN A 108 61.81 24.12 -27.53
N ALA A 109 62.62 25.17 -27.41
CA ALA A 109 62.65 26.25 -28.40
C ALA A 109 63.97 26.99 -28.38
N LYS A 110 64.42 27.38 -29.57
CA LYS A 110 65.49 28.37 -29.75
C LYS A 110 64.85 29.74 -29.93
N LEU A 111 65.15 30.65 -29.01
CA LEU A 111 64.92 32.08 -29.15
C LEU A 111 66.15 32.65 -29.88
N SER A 112 65.95 33.43 -30.93
CA SER A 112 67.05 34.11 -31.61
C SER A 112 66.69 35.55 -31.96
N ARG A 113 67.70 36.43 -31.90
CA ARG A 113 67.53 37.85 -32.20
C ARG A 113 68.82 38.43 -32.76
N SER A 114 68.72 39.16 -33.87
CA SER A 114 69.88 39.84 -34.48
C SER A 114 69.94 41.31 -34.06
N GLU A 115 71.16 41.79 -33.84
CA GLU A 115 71.49 43.18 -33.55
C GLU A 115 72.67 43.60 -34.42
N GLU A 116 72.52 44.71 -35.14
CA GLU A 116 73.64 45.35 -35.85
C GLU A 116 74.43 46.21 -34.87
N THR A 117 75.73 45.95 -34.73
CA THR A 117 76.62 46.74 -33.88
C THR A 117 77.99 46.91 -34.52
N THR A 118 78.93 47.54 -33.83
CA THR A 118 80.31 47.68 -34.28
C THR A 118 81.22 46.79 -33.45
N VAL A 119 82.05 45.98 -34.10
CA VAL A 119 83.04 45.09 -33.47
C VAL A 119 84.46 45.47 -33.90
N GLU A 120 85.47 44.93 -33.22
CA GLU A 120 86.87 45.19 -33.54
C GLU A 120 87.29 44.35 -34.77
N GLY A 121 87.65 45.04 -35.86
CA GLY A 121 88.22 44.44 -37.08
C GLY A 121 89.70 44.78 -37.23
N GLU A 122 90.42 44.05 -38.10
CA GLU A 122 91.87 44.20 -38.30
C GLU A 122 92.33 45.63 -38.67
N THR A 123 91.44 46.44 -39.26
CA THR A 123 91.74 47.81 -39.73
C THR A 123 90.99 48.91 -38.96
N GLY A 124 90.26 48.55 -37.89
CA GLY A 124 89.45 49.46 -37.09
C GLY A 124 88.03 48.94 -36.81
N PRO A 125 87.13 49.77 -36.27
CA PRO A 125 85.76 49.38 -35.94
C PRO A 125 84.98 48.97 -37.21
N LEU A 126 84.35 47.80 -37.18
CA LEU A 126 83.62 47.20 -38.30
C LEU A 126 82.16 46.94 -37.92
N ALA A 127 81.21 47.33 -38.77
CA ALA A 127 79.80 46.99 -38.57
C ALA A 127 79.60 45.48 -38.72
N ALA A 128 78.98 44.84 -37.74
CA ALA A 128 78.69 43.42 -37.72
C ALA A 128 77.33 43.12 -37.08
N SER A 129 76.66 42.10 -37.60
CA SER A 129 75.45 41.54 -37.00
C SER A 129 75.83 40.49 -35.95
N ILE A 130 75.32 40.67 -34.73
CA ILE A 130 75.38 39.69 -33.64
C ILE A 130 74.04 38.96 -33.58
N GLU A 131 74.08 37.64 -33.64
CA GLU A 131 72.95 36.76 -33.32
C GLU A 131 73.00 36.38 -31.84
N HIS A 132 72.02 36.83 -31.09
CA HIS A 132 71.75 36.44 -29.71
C HIS A 132 70.88 35.21 -29.71
N THR A 133 71.27 34.15 -29.01
CA THR A 133 70.49 32.92 -28.95
C THR A 133 70.31 32.39 -27.54
N ILE A 134 69.12 31.88 -27.25
CA ILE A 134 68.81 31.08 -26.07
C ILE A 134 68.16 29.79 -26.56
N ASP A 135 68.85 28.67 -26.39
CA ASP A 135 68.33 27.33 -26.67
C ASP A 135 67.77 26.74 -25.38
N GLY A 136 66.45 26.70 -25.26
CA GLY A 136 65.74 26.15 -24.13
C GLY A 136 65.46 24.66 -24.31
N SER A 137 66.03 23.84 -23.43
CA SER A 137 65.74 22.41 -23.31
C SER A 137 64.75 22.18 -22.17
N LEU A 138 63.46 22.15 -22.53
CA LEU A 138 62.35 22.20 -21.58
C LEU A 138 61.44 20.99 -21.74
N SER A 139 61.01 20.39 -20.63
CA SER A 139 60.02 19.32 -20.66
C SER A 139 59.14 19.32 -19.41
N SER A 140 57.90 18.86 -19.56
CA SER A 140 56.92 18.81 -18.46
C SER A 140 56.12 17.51 -18.48
N ILE A 141 55.71 17.07 -17.30
CA ILE A 141 54.64 16.09 -17.13
C ILE A 141 53.42 16.79 -16.53
N GLY A 142 52.20 16.41 -16.92
CA GLY A 142 51.02 17.09 -16.41
C GLY A 142 49.73 16.34 -16.68
N LEU A 143 48.65 16.85 -16.11
CA LEU A 143 47.30 16.37 -16.31
C LEU A 143 46.55 17.35 -17.20
N ASP A 144 45.92 16.83 -18.25
CA ASP A 144 44.99 17.58 -19.08
C ASP A 144 43.58 17.10 -18.78
N ALA A 145 42.67 18.03 -18.48
CA ALA A 145 41.25 17.75 -18.37
C ALA A 145 40.53 18.52 -19.48
N ARG A 146 39.87 17.80 -20.39
CA ARG A 146 39.22 18.37 -21.58
C ARG A 146 37.81 17.83 -21.73
N GLY A 147 36.85 18.71 -22.02
CA GLY A 147 35.54 18.29 -22.51
C GLY A 147 35.61 18.12 -24.03
N GLU A 148 35.29 16.94 -24.53
CA GLU A 148 35.19 16.61 -25.95
C GLU A 148 33.71 16.62 -26.37
N TYR A 149 33.34 17.46 -27.32
CA TYR A 149 32.00 17.54 -27.89
C TYR A 149 32.00 16.87 -29.27
N ALA A 150 31.10 15.92 -29.48
CA ALA A 150 30.93 15.24 -30.76
C ALA A 150 30.27 16.19 -31.79
N ILE A 151 31.00 16.54 -32.84
CA ILE A 151 30.49 17.35 -33.96
C ILE A 151 29.77 16.44 -34.98
N THR A 152 30.30 15.24 -35.20
CA THR A 152 29.68 14.15 -35.95
C THR A 152 29.88 12.84 -35.18
N LYS A 153 29.44 11.69 -35.75
CA LYS A 153 29.68 10.36 -35.15
C LYS A 153 31.18 10.04 -34.92
N ARG A 154 32.10 10.70 -35.64
CA ARG A 154 33.55 10.43 -35.59
C ARG A 154 34.40 11.66 -35.32
N LEU A 155 33.95 12.85 -35.75
CA LEU A 155 34.66 14.10 -35.54
C LEU A 155 34.25 14.74 -34.21
N TRP A 156 35.22 15.11 -33.39
CA TRP A 156 34.98 15.82 -32.13
C TRP A 156 35.90 17.03 -31.98
N GLY A 157 35.38 18.04 -31.28
CA GLY A 157 36.15 19.20 -30.81
C GLY A 157 36.35 19.13 -29.31
N SER A 158 37.43 19.68 -28.78
CA SER A 158 37.75 19.66 -27.35
C SER A 158 38.22 21.00 -26.84
N LEU A 159 37.87 21.29 -25.60
CA LEU A 159 38.35 22.45 -24.85
C LEU A 159 38.63 22.03 -23.41
N GLY A 160 39.74 22.50 -22.85
CA GLY A 160 40.17 22.10 -21.53
C GLY A 160 41.35 22.88 -21.00
N MET A 161 41.91 22.36 -19.92
CA MET A 161 43.07 22.93 -19.25
C MET A 161 44.13 21.86 -19.03
N ARG A 162 45.38 22.30 -19.04
CA ARG A 162 46.55 21.51 -18.65
C ARG A 162 47.18 22.14 -17.41
N ALA A 163 47.47 21.30 -16.42
CA ALA A 163 48.32 21.64 -15.28
C ALA A 163 49.49 20.66 -15.22
N GLY A 164 50.71 21.17 -15.24
CA GLY A 164 51.92 20.36 -15.30
C GLY A 164 53.01 20.79 -14.33
N MET A 165 53.98 19.92 -14.14
CA MET A 165 55.23 20.16 -13.45
C MET A 165 56.37 20.16 -14.47
N MET A 166 57.22 21.17 -14.41
CA MET A 166 58.37 21.27 -15.30
C MET A 166 59.50 20.34 -14.81
N LEU A 167 59.88 19.37 -15.63
CA LEU A 167 60.90 18.35 -15.35
C LEU A 167 62.30 18.83 -15.72
N GLN A 168 62.46 19.34 -16.94
CA GLN A 168 63.72 19.87 -17.45
C GLN A 168 63.57 21.37 -17.68
N LYS A 169 64.57 22.14 -17.24
CA LYS A 169 64.52 23.61 -17.20
C LYS A 169 65.83 24.21 -17.69
N ASN A 170 66.51 23.55 -18.62
CA ASN A 170 67.86 23.92 -18.97
C ASN A 170 67.85 24.92 -20.12
N PHE A 171 68.86 25.78 -20.16
CA PHE A 171 69.12 26.66 -21.29
C PHE A 171 70.61 26.69 -21.61
N ALA A 172 70.91 26.96 -22.87
CA ALA A 172 72.21 27.41 -23.32
C ALA A 172 72.04 28.75 -24.03
N GLN A 173 72.84 29.75 -23.64
CA GLN A 173 72.85 31.07 -24.22
C GLN A 173 74.22 31.33 -24.84
N GLU A 174 74.23 31.95 -26.02
CA GLU A 174 75.43 32.50 -26.63
C GLU A 174 75.10 33.72 -27.49
N GLU A 175 76.06 34.63 -27.60
CA GLU A 175 76.10 35.69 -28.61
C GLU A 175 77.15 35.34 -29.66
N ARG A 176 76.77 35.35 -30.93
CA ARG A 176 77.65 34.93 -32.04
C ARG A 176 77.64 35.95 -33.17
N LEU A 177 78.80 36.23 -33.75
CA LEU A 177 78.90 37.02 -34.97
C LEU A 177 78.30 36.23 -36.14
N SER A 178 77.19 36.72 -36.71
CA SER A 178 76.38 35.97 -37.67
C SER A 178 76.91 36.02 -39.11
N ASP A 179 77.79 36.96 -39.42
CA ASP A 179 78.33 37.13 -40.76
C ASP A 179 79.62 36.32 -40.97
N GLU A 180 79.62 35.41 -41.94
CA GLU A 180 80.81 34.63 -42.35
C GLU A 180 81.88 35.48 -43.05
N ILE A 181 81.51 36.66 -43.59
CA ILE A 181 82.40 37.56 -44.34
C ILE A 181 83.19 38.47 -43.38
N THR A 182 82.61 38.82 -42.23
CA THR A 182 83.23 39.68 -41.23
C THR A 182 84.33 38.92 -40.48
N VAL A 183 85.61 39.16 -40.81
CA VAL A 183 86.80 38.67 -40.07
C VAL A 183 87.05 39.56 -38.84
N GLY A 184 86.12 39.51 -37.88
CA GLY A 184 86.21 40.22 -36.60
C GLY A 184 86.05 39.26 -35.42
N THR A 185 86.51 39.69 -34.25
CA THR A 185 86.32 39.01 -32.96
C THR A 185 85.69 39.95 -31.94
N PHE A 186 85.05 39.40 -30.91
CA PHE A 186 84.70 40.17 -29.72
C PHE A 186 85.97 40.56 -28.93
N GLU A 187 85.79 41.34 -27.85
CA GLU A 187 86.86 41.82 -26.97
C GLU A 187 87.67 40.67 -26.32
N ASN A 188 87.13 39.45 -26.37
CA ASN A 188 87.74 38.21 -25.87
C ASN A 188 88.56 37.45 -26.94
N GLY A 189 88.69 37.97 -28.16
CA GLY A 189 89.38 37.33 -29.28
C GLY A 189 88.65 36.13 -29.91
N LYS A 190 87.39 35.87 -29.54
CA LYS A 190 86.55 34.80 -30.09
C LYS A 190 85.40 35.38 -30.90
N ARG A 191 84.74 34.53 -31.71
CA ARG A 191 83.51 34.87 -32.46
C ARG A 191 82.23 34.61 -31.67
N THR A 192 82.37 34.15 -30.43
CA THR A 192 81.31 33.91 -29.47
C THR A 192 81.63 34.61 -28.14
N ARG A 193 80.61 35.10 -27.46
CA ARG A 193 80.70 35.64 -26.09
C ARG A 193 79.41 35.39 -25.31
N ASN A 194 79.43 35.67 -24.01
CA ASN A 194 78.30 35.44 -23.10
C ASN A 194 77.74 34.00 -23.19
N GLU A 195 78.65 33.02 -23.25
CA GLU A 195 78.32 31.59 -23.24
C GLU A 195 77.92 31.16 -21.82
N PHE A 196 76.64 30.89 -21.62
CA PHE A 196 76.11 30.38 -20.34
C PHE A 196 75.28 29.13 -20.59
N ALA A 197 75.46 28.11 -19.77
CA ALA A 197 74.63 26.92 -19.79
C ALA A 197 74.29 26.50 -18.35
N GLY A 198 73.05 26.06 -18.14
CA GLY A 198 72.59 25.65 -16.82
C GLY A 198 71.08 25.59 -16.73
N ASP A 199 70.56 25.62 -15.51
CA ASP A 199 69.13 25.71 -15.25
C ASP A 199 68.66 27.16 -15.37
N ILE A 200 67.46 27.35 -15.94
CA ILE A 200 66.82 28.65 -16.05
C ILE A 200 66.67 29.26 -14.65
N PRO A 201 67.19 30.48 -14.41
CA PRO A 201 67.07 31.15 -13.14
C PRO A 201 65.59 31.40 -12.78
N ASN A 202 65.24 31.11 -11.52
CA ASN A 202 63.88 31.25 -10.99
C ASN A 202 62.82 30.54 -11.87
N ALA A 203 63.18 29.38 -12.42
CA ALA A 203 62.30 28.63 -13.29
C ALA A 203 61.02 28.18 -12.58
N SER A 204 59.89 28.47 -13.22
CA SER A 204 58.58 28.13 -12.68
C SER A 204 58.44 26.61 -12.54
N PRO A 205 58.10 26.09 -11.34
CA PRO A 205 57.95 24.65 -11.13
C PRO A 205 56.66 24.10 -11.75
N ILE A 206 55.65 24.95 -11.92
CA ILE A 206 54.31 24.57 -12.38
C ILE A 206 54.05 25.25 -13.72
N THR A 207 53.43 24.53 -14.64
CA THR A 207 52.93 25.04 -15.92
C THR A 207 51.41 24.96 -15.98
N ALA A 208 50.78 25.97 -16.56
CA ALA A 208 49.34 25.95 -16.83
C ALA A 208 49.07 26.41 -18.27
N ALA A 209 48.11 25.77 -18.94
CA ALA A 209 47.69 26.14 -20.28
C ALA A 209 46.19 25.89 -20.51
N ILE A 210 45.58 26.69 -21.38
CA ILE A 210 44.28 26.36 -21.98
C ILE A 210 44.56 25.52 -23.22
N VAL A 211 43.85 24.41 -23.39
CA VAL A 211 44.06 23.49 -24.50
C VAL A 211 42.78 23.38 -25.32
N ALA A 212 42.88 23.64 -26.61
CA ALA A 212 41.80 23.41 -27.57
C ALA A 212 42.29 22.45 -28.66
N GLY A 213 41.45 21.54 -29.14
CA GLY A 213 41.88 20.57 -30.14
C GLY A 213 40.73 19.86 -30.85
N PHE A 214 41.07 19.12 -31.90
CA PHE A 214 40.15 18.31 -32.68
C PHE A 214 40.72 16.92 -32.86
N GLY A 215 39.84 15.93 -32.98
CA GLY A 215 40.22 14.56 -33.33
C GLY A 215 39.14 13.85 -34.12
N TYR A 216 39.53 12.75 -34.76
CA TYR A 216 38.66 11.95 -35.61
C TYR A 216 38.79 10.46 -35.23
N ASP A 217 37.73 9.88 -34.69
CA ASP A 217 37.72 8.49 -34.22
C ASP A 217 37.59 7.51 -35.41
N LEU A 218 38.65 6.74 -35.70
CA LEU A 218 38.63 5.66 -36.68
C LEU A 218 38.50 4.31 -35.95
N PRO A 219 37.43 3.54 -36.15
CA PRO A 219 37.34 2.19 -35.59
C PRO A 219 38.39 1.29 -36.25
N LEU A 220 39.08 0.49 -35.45
CA LEU A 220 40.09 -0.49 -35.89
C LEU A 220 39.53 -1.91 -35.98
N ASP A 221 38.35 -2.16 -35.42
CA ASP A 221 37.64 -3.44 -35.43
C ASP A 221 36.14 -3.25 -35.71
N ASP A 222 35.50 -4.29 -36.26
CA ASP A 222 34.07 -4.28 -36.66
C ASP A 222 33.11 -4.08 -35.46
N VAL A 223 33.62 -4.28 -34.25
CA VAL A 223 32.88 -4.16 -32.99
C VAL A 223 33.22 -2.85 -32.25
N GLU A 224 34.00 -1.96 -32.88
CA GLU A 224 34.47 -0.66 -32.39
C GLU A 224 35.12 -0.64 -31.00
N ASN A 225 35.70 -1.76 -30.52
CA ASN A 225 36.41 -1.79 -29.24
C ASN A 225 37.73 -1.03 -29.29
N PHE A 226 38.35 -0.91 -30.44
CA PHE A 226 39.60 -0.16 -30.62
C PHE A 226 39.38 1.01 -31.55
N ARG A 227 39.86 2.18 -31.14
CA ARG A 227 39.81 3.40 -31.95
C ARG A 227 41.20 3.99 -32.11
N LEU A 228 41.55 4.28 -33.36
CA LEU A 228 42.70 5.09 -33.74
C LEU A 228 42.22 6.52 -33.96
N THR A 229 42.79 7.47 -33.24
CA THR A 229 42.31 8.85 -33.22
C THR A 229 43.46 9.79 -33.57
N PRO A 230 43.65 10.15 -34.85
CA PRO A 230 44.46 11.31 -35.21
C PRO A 230 43.90 12.56 -34.53
N GLU A 231 44.79 13.34 -33.91
CA GLU A 231 44.42 14.53 -33.15
C GLU A 231 45.41 15.68 -33.34
N VAL A 232 44.86 16.89 -33.32
CA VAL A 232 45.59 18.15 -33.28
C VAL A 232 45.13 18.96 -32.07
N SER A 233 46.06 19.49 -31.28
CA SER A 233 45.70 20.37 -30.17
C SER A 233 46.67 21.53 -30.00
N PHE A 234 46.17 22.68 -29.59
CA PHE A 234 46.94 23.87 -29.31
C PHE A 234 46.84 24.20 -27.81
N ALA A 235 47.98 24.19 -27.13
CA ALA A 235 48.14 24.56 -25.75
C ALA A 235 48.61 26.03 -25.66
N PHE A 236 47.70 26.91 -25.22
CA PHE A 236 48.01 28.30 -24.94
C PHE A 236 48.51 28.44 -23.51
N ALA A 237 49.83 28.57 -23.34
CA ALA A 237 50.46 28.76 -22.03
C ALA A 237 49.98 30.02 -21.29
N LEU A 238 49.61 29.83 -20.03
CA LEU A 238 49.23 30.89 -19.09
C LEU A 238 50.42 31.31 -18.22
N THR A 239 51.30 30.37 -17.88
CA THR A 239 52.49 30.55 -17.03
C THR A 239 53.75 30.78 -17.86
N SER A 240 54.65 31.65 -17.37
CA SER A 240 56.00 31.78 -17.91
C SER A 240 56.91 30.63 -17.47
N VAL A 241 57.97 30.34 -18.23
CA VAL A 241 58.99 29.34 -17.85
C VAL A 241 59.85 29.77 -16.66
N SER A 242 59.93 31.07 -16.38
CA SER A 242 60.58 31.67 -15.22
C SER A 242 59.69 32.77 -14.64
N SER A 243 59.70 32.93 -13.31
CA SER A 243 58.87 33.93 -12.63
C SER A 243 59.33 35.37 -12.86
N GLU A 244 60.53 35.58 -13.40
CA GLU A 244 61.13 36.90 -13.56
C GLU A 244 61.12 37.42 -15.01
N VAL A 245 60.75 36.57 -15.97
CA VAL A 245 60.70 36.96 -17.39
C VAL A 245 59.37 36.57 -18.04
N GLN A 246 58.94 37.36 -19.02
CA GLN A 246 57.79 37.03 -19.85
C GLN A 246 58.23 36.06 -20.93
N TRP A 247 58.17 34.77 -20.66
CA TRP A 247 58.51 33.73 -21.63
C TRP A 247 57.52 32.58 -21.52
N LYS A 248 56.56 32.50 -22.46
CA LYS A 248 55.47 31.53 -22.43
C LYS A 248 55.61 30.47 -23.54
N PRO A 249 55.62 29.17 -23.19
CA PRO A 249 55.79 28.11 -24.16
C PRO A 249 54.44 27.63 -24.71
N HIS A 250 53.93 28.24 -25.78
CA HIS A 250 52.75 27.70 -26.47
C HIS A 250 53.15 26.48 -27.31
N ALA A 251 52.26 25.50 -27.44
CA ALA A 251 52.57 24.26 -28.17
C ALA A 251 51.41 23.83 -29.07
N LEU A 252 51.71 23.54 -30.34
CA LEU A 252 50.82 22.85 -31.26
C LEU A 252 51.23 21.38 -31.32
N THR A 253 50.41 20.49 -30.78
CA THR A 253 50.64 19.04 -30.79
C THR A 253 49.90 18.38 -31.95
N LEU A 254 50.58 17.52 -32.68
CA LEU A 254 50.01 16.62 -33.68
C LEU A 254 50.32 15.19 -33.24
N GLY A 255 49.29 14.36 -33.07
CA GLY A 255 49.47 13.01 -32.54
C GLY A 255 48.40 12.04 -32.99
N VAL A 256 48.57 10.80 -32.55
CA VAL A 256 47.61 9.73 -32.74
C VAL A 256 47.40 9.04 -31.40
N ALA A 257 46.14 8.88 -31.01
CA ALA A 257 45.73 8.10 -29.84
C ALA A 257 45.19 6.74 -30.25
N VAL A 258 45.57 5.69 -29.53
CA VAL A 258 44.93 4.37 -29.60
C VAL A 258 44.21 4.16 -28.28
N THR A 259 42.88 4.09 -28.34
CA THR A 259 42.04 3.86 -27.17
C THR A 259 41.25 2.58 -27.32
N ARG A 260 41.13 1.82 -26.23
CA ARG A 260 40.29 0.65 -26.13
C ARG A 260 39.07 0.98 -25.27
N GLU A 261 37.89 0.62 -25.73
CA GLU A 261 36.70 0.58 -24.89
C GLU A 261 36.94 -0.42 -23.76
N TRP A 262 36.83 0.05 -22.52
CA TRP A 262 36.92 -0.86 -21.39
C TRP A 262 35.67 -1.72 -21.39
N PRO A 263 35.79 -3.05 -21.55
CA PRO A 263 34.64 -3.91 -21.45
C PRO A 263 34.07 -3.70 -20.04
N ARG A 264 32.74 -3.65 -19.90
CA ARG A 264 32.17 -3.94 -18.58
C ARG A 264 32.84 -5.23 -18.12
N PRO A 265 33.21 -5.39 -16.83
CA PRO A 265 33.56 -6.72 -16.35
C PRO A 265 32.53 -7.67 -16.94
N PRO A 266 32.94 -8.81 -17.56
CA PRO A 266 31.95 -9.78 -17.98
C PRO A 266 31.02 -9.94 -16.79
N PRO A 267 29.69 -9.94 -16.99
CA PRO A 267 28.82 -10.29 -15.87
C PRO A 267 29.48 -11.48 -15.19
N PRO A 268 29.64 -11.47 -13.84
CA PRO A 268 30.27 -12.58 -13.13
C PRO A 268 29.75 -13.90 -13.74
N PRO A 269 30.56 -14.99 -13.82
CA PRO A 269 30.06 -16.26 -14.33
C PRO A 269 28.68 -16.45 -13.73
N PRO A 270 27.62 -16.67 -14.54
CA PRO A 270 26.28 -16.52 -14.04
C PRO A 270 26.27 -17.23 -12.69
N PRO A 271 25.93 -16.56 -11.56
CA PRO A 271 25.33 -17.36 -10.51
C PRO A 271 24.27 -18.17 -11.25
N PRO A 272 24.19 -19.50 -11.05
CA PRO A 272 23.22 -20.35 -11.77
C PRO A 272 21.98 -19.50 -11.96
N PRO A 273 21.63 -19.17 -13.24
CA PRO A 273 20.99 -17.90 -13.63
C PRO A 273 20.16 -17.43 -12.47
N PRO A 274 20.46 -16.28 -11.79
CA PRO A 274 19.90 -16.00 -10.47
C PRO A 274 18.45 -16.41 -10.58
N PRO A 275 18.04 -17.49 -9.87
CA PRO A 275 16.90 -18.30 -10.29
C PRO A 275 15.83 -17.32 -10.73
N PRO A 276 15.39 -17.38 -12.01
CA PRO A 276 14.67 -16.28 -12.68
C PRO A 276 13.76 -15.65 -11.63
N PRO A 277 13.87 -14.31 -11.37
CA PRO A 277 13.37 -13.71 -10.14
C PRO A 277 12.03 -14.35 -9.85
N PRO A 278 11.95 -15.09 -8.74
CA PRO A 278 11.07 -16.24 -8.64
C PRO A 278 9.72 -15.83 -9.15
N ARG A 279 9.27 -16.44 -10.25
CA ARG A 279 8.04 -16.00 -10.91
C ARG A 279 6.95 -15.97 -9.87
N LEU A 280 6.36 -14.80 -9.73
CA LEU A 280 5.22 -14.54 -8.88
C LEU A 280 4.07 -14.12 -9.78
N GLU A 281 3.30 -15.10 -10.20
CA GLU A 281 2.05 -14.90 -10.91
C GLU A 281 0.93 -15.37 -10.00
N ALA A 282 -0.14 -14.59 -9.95
CA ALA A 282 -1.30 -14.96 -9.17
C ALA A 282 -2.55 -14.58 -9.96
N THR A 283 -3.44 -15.55 -10.13
CA THR A 283 -4.77 -15.34 -10.70
C THR A 283 -5.78 -15.86 -9.70
N ILE A 284 -6.96 -15.25 -9.70
CA ILE A 284 -8.08 -15.70 -8.91
C ILE A 284 -9.27 -15.80 -9.83
N ALA A 285 -9.86 -16.99 -9.90
CA ALA A 285 -11.14 -17.19 -10.53
C ALA A 285 -12.22 -17.22 -9.46
N MET A 286 -13.41 -16.75 -9.81
CA MET A 286 -14.58 -16.74 -8.97
C MET A 286 -15.69 -17.48 -9.72
N HIS A 287 -16.34 -18.42 -9.05
CA HIS A 287 -17.46 -19.18 -9.60
C HIS A 287 -18.62 -19.23 -8.61
N ALA A 288 -19.84 -19.09 -9.12
CA ALA A 288 -21.06 -19.34 -8.37
C ALA A 288 -21.16 -20.82 -7.97
N GLY A 289 -21.46 -21.13 -6.70
CA GLY A 289 -21.64 -22.50 -6.22
C GLY A 289 -20.37 -23.15 -5.66
N ASP A 290 -20.50 -24.40 -5.25
CA ASP A 290 -19.39 -25.20 -4.73
C ASP A 290 -18.41 -25.61 -5.83
N ALA A 291 -17.16 -25.85 -5.44
CA ALA A 291 -16.08 -26.35 -6.30
C ALA A 291 -16.48 -27.56 -7.17
N SER A 292 -17.25 -28.48 -6.57
CA SER A 292 -17.66 -29.75 -7.16
C SER A 292 -18.85 -29.62 -8.11
N SER A 293 -19.54 -28.48 -8.08
CA SER A 293 -20.71 -28.19 -8.91
C SER A 293 -20.79 -26.70 -9.24
N PRO A 294 -19.85 -26.17 -10.05
CA PRO A 294 -19.89 -24.77 -10.46
C PRO A 294 -21.16 -24.49 -11.26
N MET A 295 -21.89 -23.45 -10.87
CA MET A 295 -23.13 -23.04 -11.53
C MET A 295 -22.81 -22.20 -12.76
N SER A 296 -23.54 -22.45 -13.86
CA SER A 296 -23.47 -21.62 -15.07
C SER A 296 -24.20 -20.29 -14.93
N SER A 297 -25.12 -20.19 -13.95
CA SER A 297 -25.86 -18.97 -13.64
C SER A 297 -24.95 -17.94 -13.00
N ARG A 298 -24.87 -16.75 -13.58
CA ARG A 298 -24.25 -15.56 -12.98
C ARG A 298 -25.26 -14.74 -12.18
N GLU A 299 -26.38 -15.34 -11.81
CA GLU A 299 -27.45 -14.69 -11.06
C GLU A 299 -27.40 -15.09 -9.60
N LEU A 300 -27.27 -14.10 -8.70
CA LEU A 300 -27.42 -14.30 -7.26
C LEU A 300 -28.89 -14.11 -6.91
N ARG A 301 -29.56 -15.19 -6.48
CA ARG A 301 -30.92 -15.13 -5.94
C ARG A 301 -30.87 -14.94 -4.44
N THR A 302 -31.73 -14.08 -3.92
CA THR A 302 -31.81 -13.80 -2.49
C THR A 302 -33.15 -14.24 -1.94
N LYS A 303 -33.10 -14.91 -0.80
CA LYS A 303 -34.25 -15.46 -0.11
C LYS A 303 -34.33 -14.87 1.29
N GLU A 304 -35.35 -14.04 1.53
CA GLU A 304 -35.55 -13.36 2.82
C GLU A 304 -36.29 -14.28 3.80
N ILE A 305 -35.60 -14.74 4.85
CA ILE A 305 -36.17 -15.48 5.99
C ILE A 305 -36.50 -14.53 7.12
N VAL A 306 -37.76 -14.52 7.55
CA VAL A 306 -38.24 -13.61 8.60
C VAL A 306 -38.83 -14.38 9.77
N ASP A 307 -38.01 -14.75 10.75
CA ASP A 307 -38.55 -15.32 11.98
C ASP A 307 -39.12 -14.22 12.86
N ARG A 308 -40.37 -14.40 13.29
CA ARG A 308 -41.06 -13.45 14.15
C ARG A 308 -41.49 -14.11 15.45
N TRP A 309 -41.27 -13.42 16.56
CA TRP A 309 -41.74 -13.80 17.88
C TRP A 309 -42.66 -12.74 18.46
N TYR A 310 -43.75 -13.19 19.08
CA TYR A 310 -44.58 -12.36 19.93
C TYR A 310 -44.51 -12.91 21.35
N SER A 311 -43.82 -12.18 22.22
CA SER A 311 -43.52 -12.61 23.58
C SER A 311 -44.35 -11.84 24.59
N SER A 312 -45.10 -12.54 25.44
CA SER A 312 -45.80 -11.89 26.56
C SER A 312 -44.82 -11.15 27.46
N VAL A 313 -45.20 -9.95 27.90
CA VAL A 313 -44.48 -9.25 28.97
C VAL A 313 -45.06 -9.68 30.30
N VAL A 314 -44.27 -10.36 31.14
CA VAL A 314 -44.65 -10.61 32.53
C VAL A 314 -44.48 -9.31 33.31
N PRO A 315 -45.55 -8.65 33.76
CA PRO A 315 -45.49 -7.30 34.28
C PRO A 315 -45.12 -7.30 35.76
N ALA A 316 -43.92 -7.77 36.09
CA ALA A 316 -43.43 -7.78 37.46
C ALA A 316 -41.89 -7.77 37.52
N VAL A 317 -41.38 -7.34 38.66
CA VAL A 317 -39.94 -7.38 39.01
C VAL A 317 -39.79 -8.11 40.33
N PHE A 318 -38.90 -9.08 40.38
CA PHE A 318 -38.60 -9.87 41.58
C PHE A 318 -37.37 -9.33 42.32
N PHE A 319 -37.35 -9.51 43.64
CA PHE A 319 -36.33 -8.99 44.54
C PHE A 319 -35.66 -10.11 45.32
N ASP A 320 -34.39 -9.91 45.64
CA ASP A 320 -33.66 -10.81 46.53
C ASP A 320 -34.12 -10.65 47.98
N SER A 321 -33.81 -11.64 48.82
CA SER A 321 -34.18 -11.65 50.23
C SER A 321 -33.75 -10.37 50.94
N ALA A 322 -34.69 -9.71 51.62
CA ALA A 322 -34.52 -8.44 52.33
C ALA A 322 -34.01 -7.26 51.48
N ALA A 323 -33.88 -7.41 50.15
CA ALA A 323 -33.42 -6.36 49.27
C ALA A 323 -34.55 -5.41 48.87
N THR A 324 -34.28 -4.11 48.89
CA THR A 324 -35.19 -3.03 48.48
C THR A 324 -34.76 -2.40 47.15
N THR A 325 -33.55 -2.69 46.70
CA THR A 325 -33.01 -2.32 45.39
C THR A 325 -33.36 -3.36 44.34
N VAL A 326 -33.59 -2.93 43.10
CA VAL A 326 -33.77 -3.83 41.95
C VAL A 326 -32.51 -4.68 41.78
N ALA A 327 -32.68 -5.99 41.60
CA ALA A 327 -31.57 -6.92 41.49
C ALA A 327 -30.73 -6.66 40.22
N PRO A 328 -29.39 -6.86 40.26
CA PRO A 328 -28.50 -6.60 39.12
C PRO A 328 -28.79 -7.37 37.84
N ARG A 329 -29.60 -8.43 37.92
CA ARG A 329 -30.07 -9.23 36.78
C ARG A 329 -31.05 -8.48 35.88
N TYR A 330 -31.70 -7.43 36.39
CA TYR A 330 -32.52 -6.54 35.57
C TYR A 330 -31.65 -5.47 34.91
N ARG A 331 -31.89 -5.20 33.63
CA ARG A 331 -31.18 -4.14 32.90
C ARG A 331 -31.82 -2.79 33.23
N LEU A 332 -31.10 -1.97 33.97
CA LEU A 332 -31.47 -0.58 34.23
C LEU A 332 -30.67 0.35 33.33
N LEU A 333 -31.35 1.36 32.79
CA LEU A 333 -30.73 2.40 31.99
C LEU A 333 -30.22 3.53 32.90
N PRO A 334 -29.03 4.10 32.59
CA PRO A 334 -28.59 5.35 33.19
C PRO A 334 -29.57 6.51 32.96
N GLU A 335 -29.51 7.53 33.82
CA GLU A 335 -30.32 8.73 33.61
C GLU A 335 -29.91 9.43 32.31
N GLY A 336 -30.90 9.85 31.52
CA GLY A 336 -30.68 10.51 30.23
C GLY A 336 -30.45 9.57 29.04
N SER A 337 -30.35 8.25 29.23
CA SER A 337 -30.16 7.31 28.12
C SER A 337 -31.45 6.70 27.57
N SER A 338 -32.62 7.01 28.15
CA SER A 338 -33.92 6.48 27.71
C SER A 338 -34.32 6.89 26.29
N GLY A 339 -33.67 7.90 25.70
CA GLY A 339 -33.85 8.28 24.29
C GLY A 339 -33.21 7.31 23.29
N LYS A 340 -32.27 6.46 23.74
CA LYS A 340 -31.58 5.48 22.87
C LYS A 340 -32.23 4.10 22.86
N PHE A 341 -33.14 3.84 23.79
CA PHE A 341 -33.84 2.56 23.87
C PHE A 341 -34.85 2.43 22.72
N SER A 342 -34.80 1.29 22.02
CA SER A 342 -35.71 0.98 20.92
C SER A 342 -36.21 -0.46 21.06
N LEU A 343 -37.49 -0.68 20.80
CA LEU A 343 -38.04 -2.04 20.73
C LEU A 343 -37.42 -2.87 19.58
N GLU A 344 -36.83 -2.20 18.59
CA GLU A 344 -36.18 -2.87 17.46
C GLU A 344 -34.87 -3.56 17.84
N GLU A 345 -34.33 -3.31 19.04
CA GLU A 345 -33.13 -3.98 19.55
C GLU A 345 -33.39 -5.46 19.90
N PHE A 346 -34.64 -5.84 20.13
CA PHE A 346 -35.05 -7.21 20.39
C PHE A 346 -35.14 -8.01 19.08
N LYS A 347 -34.04 -8.69 18.73
CA LYS A 347 -33.93 -9.50 17.50
C LYS A 347 -34.22 -10.98 17.71
N SER A 348 -34.65 -11.39 18.90
CA SER A 348 -34.91 -12.80 19.21
C SER A 348 -36.17 -12.97 20.08
N GLY A 349 -36.69 -14.20 20.14
CA GLY A 349 -37.75 -14.60 21.06
C GLY A 349 -37.26 -14.95 22.47
N ASP A 350 -36.14 -14.39 22.92
CA ASP A 350 -35.60 -14.64 24.27
C ASP A 350 -36.45 -13.94 25.34
N LEU A 351 -37.28 -14.75 26.01
CA LEU A 351 -38.16 -14.30 27.08
C LEU A 351 -37.40 -13.77 28.30
N LEU A 352 -36.21 -14.27 28.58
CA LEU A 352 -35.41 -13.79 29.70
C LEU A 352 -34.83 -12.42 29.37
N GLU A 353 -34.37 -12.19 28.14
CA GLU A 353 -33.96 -10.85 27.69
C GLU A 353 -35.11 -9.84 27.80
N HIS A 354 -36.30 -10.21 27.33
CA HIS A 354 -37.48 -9.35 27.46
C HIS A 354 -37.83 -9.06 28.92
N HIS A 355 -37.80 -10.09 29.78
CA HIS A 355 -38.15 -9.92 31.20
C HIS A 355 -37.10 -9.14 31.99
N THR A 356 -35.82 -9.36 31.75
CA THR A 356 -34.75 -8.56 32.39
C THR A 356 -34.81 -7.09 31.97
N ASN A 357 -35.42 -6.78 30.83
CA ASN A 357 -35.73 -5.42 30.37
C ASN A 357 -37.16 -4.94 30.70
N VAL A 358 -37.93 -5.65 31.55
CA VAL A 358 -39.35 -5.33 31.81
C VAL A 358 -39.56 -3.87 32.24
N LEU A 359 -38.69 -3.33 33.09
CA LEU A 359 -38.78 -1.93 33.53
C LEU A 359 -38.52 -0.93 32.39
N ASN A 360 -37.67 -1.29 31.43
CA ASN A 360 -37.41 -0.46 30.25
C ASN A 360 -38.57 -0.51 29.27
N LEU A 361 -39.14 -1.71 29.05
CA LEU A 361 -40.33 -1.89 28.22
C LEU A 361 -41.52 -1.09 28.76
N ILE A 362 -41.80 -1.20 30.06
CA ILE A 362 -42.87 -0.46 30.72
C ILE A 362 -42.59 1.05 30.68
N GLY A 363 -41.37 1.48 31.02
CA GLY A 363 -40.98 2.89 30.98
C GLY A 363 -41.12 3.51 29.58
N TYR A 364 -40.65 2.82 28.54
CA TYR A 364 -40.80 3.23 27.15
C TYR A 364 -42.26 3.41 26.77
N ARG A 365 -43.10 2.42 27.07
CA ARG A 365 -44.53 2.46 26.69
C ARG A 365 -45.34 3.46 27.50
N MET A 366 -45.02 3.67 28.78
CA MET A 366 -45.62 4.75 29.58
C MET A 366 -45.27 6.14 29.03
N ARG A 367 -44.07 6.31 28.45
CA ARG A 367 -43.67 7.55 27.77
C ARG A 367 -44.43 7.75 26.46
N VAL A 368 -44.58 6.70 25.65
CA VAL A 368 -45.28 6.76 24.36
C VAL A 368 -46.81 6.89 24.53
N ASN A 369 -47.36 6.37 25.63
CA ASN A 369 -48.79 6.43 25.95
C ASN A 369 -49.03 7.40 27.12
N PRO A 370 -49.12 8.72 26.89
CA PRO A 370 -49.18 9.71 27.97
C PRO A 370 -50.43 9.64 28.86
N SER A 371 -51.51 9.05 28.37
CA SER A 371 -52.76 8.86 29.13
C SER A 371 -52.79 7.60 30.01
N ALA A 372 -51.84 6.67 29.83
CA ALA A 372 -51.82 5.43 30.60
C ALA A 372 -51.36 5.68 32.04
N THR A 373 -51.95 4.99 33.01
CA THR A 373 -51.50 4.97 34.41
C THR A 373 -51.01 3.57 34.77
N LEU A 374 -50.04 3.51 35.69
CA LEU A 374 -49.44 2.29 36.20
C LEU A 374 -49.64 2.22 37.71
N THR A 375 -50.31 1.18 38.19
CA THR A 375 -50.35 0.84 39.61
C THR A 375 -49.27 -0.20 39.89
N LEU A 376 -48.34 0.13 40.78
CA LEU A 376 -47.33 -0.76 41.33
C LEU A 376 -47.93 -1.51 42.52
N VAL A 377 -47.95 -2.84 42.45
CA VAL A 377 -48.51 -3.69 43.49
C VAL A 377 -47.39 -4.47 44.16
N PRO A 378 -46.89 -4.01 45.34
CA PRO A 378 -45.82 -4.70 46.02
C PRO A 378 -46.33 -5.94 46.75
N SER A 379 -45.49 -6.96 46.76
CA SER A 379 -45.69 -8.19 47.52
C SER A 379 -44.48 -8.45 48.42
N VAL A 380 -44.74 -9.11 49.53
CA VAL A 380 -43.75 -9.45 50.56
C VAL A 380 -43.95 -10.88 51.02
N SER A 381 -42.85 -11.59 51.22
CA SER A 381 -42.92 -12.93 51.77
C SER A 381 -43.16 -12.90 53.28
N SER A 382 -43.75 -13.96 53.83
CA SER A 382 -44.00 -14.09 55.27
C SER A 382 -42.75 -14.05 56.15
N ASP A 383 -41.55 -14.24 55.58
CA ASP A 383 -40.26 -14.19 56.29
C ASP A 383 -39.59 -12.81 56.25
N GLU A 384 -40.27 -11.78 55.72
CA GLU A 384 -39.75 -10.40 55.61
C GLU A 384 -40.66 -9.40 56.36
N PRO A 385 -40.10 -8.29 56.88
CA PRO A 385 -40.89 -7.17 57.40
C PRO A 385 -41.78 -6.57 56.31
N ALA A 386 -43.06 -6.31 56.64
CA ALA A 386 -44.04 -5.78 55.67
C ALA A 386 -43.62 -4.44 55.03
N ALA A 387 -42.88 -3.60 55.76
CA ALA A 387 -42.43 -2.29 55.29
C ALA A 387 -41.54 -2.35 54.02
N ILE A 388 -40.81 -3.45 53.82
CA ILE A 388 -39.94 -3.64 52.64
C ILE A 388 -40.74 -3.62 51.33
N ALA A 389 -42.02 -4.02 51.36
CA ALA A 389 -42.88 -4.04 50.18
C ALA A 389 -43.04 -2.63 49.59
N GLU A 390 -43.34 -1.64 50.44
CA GLU A 390 -43.51 -0.25 50.03
C GLU A 390 -42.19 0.36 49.52
N GLU A 391 -41.07 0.04 50.16
CA GLU A 391 -39.74 0.48 49.72
C GLU A 391 -39.39 -0.07 48.32
N ARG A 392 -39.71 -1.34 48.02
CA ARG A 392 -39.52 -1.93 46.68
C ARG A 392 -40.36 -1.23 45.62
N ALA A 393 -41.62 -0.93 45.93
CA ALA A 393 -42.49 -0.17 45.02
C ALA A 393 -41.96 1.25 44.78
N ALA A 394 -41.48 1.92 45.84
CA ALA A 394 -40.86 3.23 45.73
C ALA A 394 -39.61 3.19 44.82
N THR A 395 -38.72 2.20 44.99
CA THR A 395 -37.55 2.02 44.12
C THR A 395 -37.93 1.90 42.64
N VAL A 396 -38.98 1.12 42.32
CA VAL A 396 -39.46 0.98 40.94
C VAL A 396 -40.07 2.28 40.41
N ARG A 397 -40.89 2.96 41.22
CA ARG A 397 -41.47 4.27 40.88
C ARG A 397 -40.39 5.30 40.59
N ASP A 398 -39.36 5.36 41.43
CA ASP A 398 -38.26 6.30 41.31
C ASP A 398 -37.46 6.05 40.02
N TYR A 399 -37.25 4.80 39.65
CA TYR A 399 -36.62 4.43 38.38
C TYR A 399 -37.43 4.96 37.18
N LEU A 400 -38.73 4.69 37.13
CA LEU A 400 -39.61 5.13 36.04
C LEU A 400 -39.72 6.66 35.97
N THR A 401 -39.75 7.34 37.12
CA THR A 401 -39.81 8.80 37.17
C THR A 401 -38.50 9.43 36.73
N ARG A 402 -37.37 8.97 37.26
CA ARG A 402 -36.06 9.58 37.03
C ARG A 402 -35.51 9.30 35.64
N VAL A 403 -35.59 8.04 35.17
CA VAL A 403 -34.98 7.60 33.91
C VAL A 403 -35.93 7.80 32.72
N TRP A 404 -37.21 7.48 32.91
CA TRP A 404 -38.21 7.51 31.86
C TRP A 404 -39.10 8.76 31.86
N ARG A 405 -38.95 9.63 32.86
CA ARG A 405 -39.71 10.89 33.00
C ARG A 405 -41.22 10.67 33.00
N VAL A 406 -41.66 9.52 33.54
CA VAL A 406 -43.09 9.28 33.79
C VAL A 406 -43.52 10.15 34.97
N ALA A 407 -44.59 10.91 34.80
CA ALA A 407 -45.10 11.79 35.85
C ALA A 407 -45.59 10.98 37.07
N GLU A 408 -45.30 11.46 38.27
CA GLU A 408 -45.55 10.74 39.53
C GLU A 408 -47.04 10.46 39.76
N ASP A 409 -47.93 11.37 39.34
CA ASP A 409 -49.39 11.22 39.41
C ASP A 409 -49.93 10.07 38.54
N ARG A 410 -49.12 9.56 37.60
CA ARG A 410 -49.44 8.37 36.78
C ARG A 410 -48.96 7.06 37.40
N LEU A 411 -48.24 7.11 38.53
CA LEU A 411 -47.61 5.97 39.19
C LEU A 411 -48.18 5.78 40.61
N ALA A 412 -49.27 5.01 40.72
CA ALA A 412 -49.89 4.69 41.99
C ALA A 412 -49.22 3.48 42.67
N ILE A 413 -49.27 3.41 44.00
CA ILE A 413 -48.87 2.22 44.76
C ILE A 413 -50.12 1.72 45.51
N GLU A 414 -50.50 0.47 45.28
CA GLU A 414 -51.66 -0.17 45.93
C GLU A 414 -51.31 -1.60 46.34
N THR A 415 -51.91 -2.13 47.40
CA THR A 415 -51.57 -3.46 47.94
C THR A 415 -52.61 -4.54 47.63
N THR A 416 -53.59 -4.26 46.77
CA THR A 416 -54.69 -5.17 46.43
C THR A 416 -54.63 -5.61 44.97
N ASP A 417 -55.30 -6.72 44.67
CA ASP A 417 -55.49 -7.26 43.31
C ASP A 417 -54.18 -7.52 42.53
N ASP A 418 -53.19 -8.12 43.19
CA ASP A 418 -51.93 -8.55 42.56
C ASP A 418 -52.18 -9.53 41.40
N PRO A 419 -51.78 -9.19 40.15
CA PRO A 419 -52.01 -10.01 38.97
C PRO A 419 -51.28 -11.36 39.00
N LEU A 420 -50.19 -11.53 39.76
CA LEU A 420 -49.44 -12.79 39.79
C LEU A 420 -50.08 -13.86 40.70
N ARG A 421 -51.00 -13.47 41.58
CA ARG A 421 -51.57 -14.26 42.69
C ARG A 421 -50.50 -14.79 43.65
N ARG A 422 -50.74 -14.65 44.96
CA ARG A 422 -49.77 -15.02 45.99
C ARG A 422 -49.45 -16.52 46.00
N ALA A 423 -48.16 -16.86 46.00
CA ALA A 423 -47.67 -18.23 46.15
C ALA A 423 -47.67 -18.69 47.63
N LYS A 424 -47.55 -20.00 47.85
CA LYS A 424 -47.53 -20.60 49.19
C LYS A 424 -46.17 -20.38 49.88
N ASP A 425 -46.16 -19.57 50.94
CA ASP A 425 -44.94 -19.25 51.70
C ASP A 425 -44.30 -20.44 52.44
N GLN A 426 -45.00 -21.58 52.56
CA GLN A 426 -44.42 -22.80 53.15
C GLN A 426 -43.20 -23.32 52.36
N ALA A 427 -43.18 -23.08 51.04
CA ALA A 427 -42.06 -23.48 50.16
C ALA A 427 -41.10 -22.30 49.96
N ALA A 428 -39.78 -22.59 49.92
CA ALA A 428 -38.76 -21.56 49.67
C ALA A 428 -38.97 -20.84 48.34
N ASP A 429 -39.32 -21.58 47.28
CA ASP A 429 -39.63 -21.01 45.96
C ASP A 429 -40.87 -20.09 45.99
N GLY A 430 -41.87 -20.44 46.80
CA GLY A 430 -43.06 -19.62 46.99
C GLY A 430 -42.74 -18.31 47.70
N ARG A 431 -41.84 -18.35 48.69
CA ARG A 431 -41.33 -17.14 49.34
C ARG A 431 -40.59 -16.23 48.37
N GLN A 432 -39.73 -16.79 47.51
CA GLN A 432 -39.04 -16.00 46.48
C GLN A 432 -40.02 -15.35 45.49
N GLU A 433 -41.06 -16.07 45.06
CA GLU A 433 -42.08 -15.52 44.15
C GLU A 433 -42.91 -14.41 44.79
N ASN A 434 -43.12 -14.45 46.10
CA ASN A 434 -43.81 -13.40 46.84
C ASN A 434 -42.95 -12.15 47.09
N ARG A 435 -41.70 -12.11 46.61
CA ARG A 435 -40.81 -10.94 46.71
C ARG A 435 -40.80 -10.20 45.39
N HIS A 436 -41.88 -9.49 45.09
CA HIS A 436 -42.03 -8.82 43.81
C HIS A 436 -42.77 -7.50 43.90
N VAL A 437 -42.66 -6.71 42.83
CA VAL A 437 -43.59 -5.63 42.52
C VAL A 437 -44.20 -5.96 41.17
N SER A 438 -45.51 -6.16 41.11
CA SER A 438 -46.24 -6.38 39.86
C SER A 438 -46.88 -5.08 39.39
N PHE A 439 -47.28 -5.05 38.11
CA PHE A 439 -47.82 -3.87 37.47
C PHE A 439 -49.23 -4.13 36.96
N ARG A 440 -50.14 -3.23 37.35
CA ARG A 440 -51.48 -3.14 36.80
C ARG A 440 -51.58 -1.87 35.96
N VAL A 441 -52.07 -2.02 34.74
CA VAL A 441 -52.11 -0.94 33.75
C VAL A 441 -53.54 -0.54 33.44
N SER A 442 -53.77 0.75 33.24
CA SER A 442 -55.06 1.25 32.74
C SER A 442 -55.24 0.98 31.24
N ASP A 443 -54.13 0.83 30.51
CA ASP A 443 -54.08 0.61 29.07
C ASP A 443 -53.24 -0.65 28.77
N PRO A 444 -53.83 -1.70 28.17
CA PRO A 444 -53.12 -2.93 27.80
C PRO A 444 -51.89 -2.71 26.92
N ALA A 445 -51.84 -1.62 26.13
CA ALA A 445 -50.71 -1.30 25.27
C ALA A 445 -49.38 -1.18 26.04
N VAL A 446 -49.42 -0.86 27.33
CA VAL A 446 -48.24 -0.79 28.20
C VAL A 446 -47.63 -2.18 28.46
N THR A 447 -48.45 -3.22 28.56
CA THR A 447 -48.03 -4.62 28.77
C THR A 447 -48.20 -5.48 27.51
N ALA A 448 -48.43 -4.87 26.35
CA ALA A 448 -48.58 -5.58 25.09
C ALA A 448 -47.40 -6.53 24.82
N PRO A 449 -47.57 -7.58 24.03
CA PRO A 449 -46.45 -8.45 23.68
C PRO A 449 -45.27 -7.70 23.04
N VAL A 450 -44.06 -8.20 23.23
CA VAL A 450 -42.88 -7.73 22.49
C VAL A 450 -42.87 -8.44 21.14
N ASN A 451 -42.86 -7.67 20.06
CA ASN A 451 -42.69 -8.17 18.71
C ASN A 451 -41.20 -8.12 18.36
N SER A 452 -40.58 -9.29 18.29
CA SER A 452 -39.19 -9.45 17.91
C SER A 452 -39.12 -10.05 16.51
N GLN A 453 -38.26 -9.50 15.66
CA GLN A 453 -38.09 -9.99 14.30
C GLN A 453 -36.61 -10.18 13.99
N LEU A 454 -36.28 -11.36 13.48
CA LEU A 454 -34.99 -11.67 12.91
C LEU A 454 -35.17 -11.83 11.40
N VAL A 455 -34.54 -10.93 10.64
CA VAL A 455 -34.44 -11.07 9.18
C VAL A 455 -33.10 -11.70 8.88
N GLN A 456 -33.14 -12.89 8.29
CA GLN A 456 -32.00 -13.60 7.75
C GLN A 456 -32.14 -13.66 6.23
N TRP A 457 -31.02 -13.78 5.55
CA TRP A 457 -31.01 -13.91 4.11
C TRP A 457 -30.29 -15.20 3.75
N GLU A 458 -30.99 -16.05 3.01
CA GLU A 458 -30.40 -17.17 2.31
C GLU A 458 -30.05 -16.71 0.88
N PHE A 459 -28.91 -17.17 0.39
CA PHE A 459 -28.45 -16.86 -0.96
C PHE A 459 -28.41 -18.14 -1.78
N GLU A 460 -28.78 -18.04 -3.05
CA GLU A 460 -28.59 -19.12 -4.03
C GLU A 460 -27.74 -18.59 -5.20
N PRO A 461 -26.52 -19.12 -5.39
CA PRO A 461 -25.87 -20.17 -4.58
C PRO A 461 -25.53 -19.72 -3.15
N LYS A 462 -25.48 -20.68 -2.21
CA LYS A 462 -25.10 -20.44 -0.80
C LYS A 462 -23.62 -20.08 -0.65
N ASN A 463 -22.81 -20.58 -1.57
CA ASN A 463 -21.37 -20.42 -1.57
C ASN A 463 -20.89 -19.81 -2.89
N ILE A 464 -19.85 -18.99 -2.82
CA ILE A 464 -19.00 -18.65 -3.95
C ILE A 464 -17.74 -19.48 -3.80
N SER A 465 -17.29 -20.11 -4.88
CA SER A 465 -16.00 -20.78 -4.91
C SER A 465 -14.96 -19.82 -5.47
N LEU A 466 -13.93 -19.55 -4.68
CA LEU A 466 -12.71 -18.93 -5.17
C LEU A 466 -11.72 -20.00 -5.54
N THR A 467 -11.12 -19.87 -6.72
CA THR A 467 -10.05 -20.75 -7.18
C THR A 467 -8.81 -19.89 -7.40
N PRO A 468 -7.99 -19.66 -6.35
CA PRO A 468 -6.74 -18.96 -6.49
C PRO A 468 -5.71 -19.90 -7.11
N SER A 469 -4.96 -19.39 -8.07
CA SER A 469 -3.83 -20.05 -8.70
C SER A 469 -2.62 -19.17 -8.52
N ILE A 470 -1.66 -19.66 -7.75
CA ILE A 470 -0.44 -18.93 -7.42
C ILE A 470 0.74 -19.74 -7.93
N LEU A 471 1.47 -19.18 -8.88
CA LEU A 471 2.81 -19.62 -9.25
C LEU A 471 3.77 -18.71 -8.49
N ALA A 472 4.43 -19.24 -7.46
CA ALA A 472 5.41 -18.51 -6.64
C ALA A 472 6.69 -19.35 -6.49
N GLU A 473 7.65 -19.16 -7.40
CA GLU A 473 8.89 -19.97 -7.42
C GLU A 473 9.76 -19.78 -6.16
N ALA A 474 9.58 -18.69 -5.40
CA ALA A 474 10.25 -18.41 -4.12
C ALA A 474 9.54 -19.01 -2.90
N GLY A 475 8.39 -19.63 -3.10
CA GLY A 475 7.43 -19.90 -2.03
C GLY A 475 6.67 -18.62 -1.62
N VAL A 476 5.43 -18.83 -1.23
CA VAL A 476 4.55 -17.77 -0.71
C VAL A 476 4.99 -17.45 0.72
N ARG A 477 5.25 -16.17 1.01
CA ARG A 477 5.45 -15.68 2.39
C ARG A 477 4.11 -15.41 3.07
N GLU A 478 3.25 -14.72 2.33
CA GLU A 478 1.92 -14.31 2.77
C GLU A 478 1.03 -14.17 1.53
N ALA A 479 -0.17 -14.73 1.59
CA ALA A 479 -1.21 -14.45 0.62
C ALA A 479 -2.46 -14.00 1.37
N THR A 480 -3.02 -12.87 0.96
CA THR A 480 -4.30 -12.39 1.48
C THR A 480 -5.32 -12.35 0.36
N ILE A 481 -6.54 -12.79 0.65
CA ILE A 481 -7.68 -12.62 -0.24
C ILE A 481 -8.71 -11.80 0.53
N ASP A 482 -8.94 -10.59 0.05
CA ASP A 482 -9.95 -9.69 0.58
C ASP A 482 -11.17 -9.80 -0.34
N VAL A 483 -12.28 -10.28 0.23
CA VAL A 483 -13.58 -10.30 -0.43
C VAL A 483 -14.25 -8.99 -0.08
N GLU A 484 -14.58 -8.21 -1.10
CA GLU A 484 -15.16 -6.88 -0.95
C GLU A 484 -16.57 -6.85 -1.54
N VAL A 485 -17.45 -6.13 -0.85
CA VAL A 485 -18.80 -5.79 -1.30
C VAL A 485 -18.95 -4.29 -1.13
N ASP A 486 -19.24 -3.57 -2.22
CA ASP A 486 -19.28 -2.09 -2.25
C ASP A 486 -17.99 -1.42 -1.72
N GLY A 487 -16.84 -2.06 -1.93
CA GLY A 487 -15.54 -1.59 -1.43
C GLY A 487 -15.32 -1.79 0.08
N ARG A 488 -16.25 -2.43 0.79
CA ARG A 488 -16.08 -2.87 2.18
C ARG A 488 -15.60 -4.32 2.21
N VAL A 489 -14.49 -4.59 2.89
CA VAL A 489 -13.98 -5.96 3.11
C VAL A 489 -14.95 -6.70 4.03
N VAL A 490 -15.65 -7.70 3.49
CA VAL A 490 -16.59 -8.56 4.23
C VAL A 490 -15.92 -9.80 4.79
N GLN A 491 -14.87 -10.28 4.13
CA GLN A 491 -14.08 -11.42 4.58
C GLN A 491 -12.63 -11.26 4.13
N GLN A 492 -11.71 -11.54 5.03
CA GLN A 492 -10.28 -11.60 4.73
C GLN A 492 -9.79 -13.00 5.06
N LEU A 493 -9.10 -13.61 4.11
CA LEU A 493 -8.42 -14.88 4.26
C LEU A 493 -6.93 -14.62 4.18
N SER A 494 -6.17 -15.11 5.15
CA SER A 494 -4.71 -14.97 5.18
C SER A 494 -4.09 -16.35 5.25
N TYR A 495 -3.17 -16.62 4.33
CA TYR A 495 -2.43 -17.87 4.24
C TYR A 495 -0.94 -17.60 4.43
N ARG A 496 -0.29 -18.45 5.22
CA ARG A 496 1.16 -18.44 5.42
C ARG A 496 1.82 -19.61 4.67
N SER A 497 3.15 -19.58 4.61
CA SER A 497 3.98 -20.43 3.76
C SER A 497 3.75 -21.94 3.87
N ASP A 498 3.20 -22.44 4.98
CA ASP A 498 2.96 -23.86 5.28
C ASP A 498 1.56 -24.36 4.89
N GLU A 499 0.62 -23.46 4.62
CA GLU A 499 -0.79 -23.77 4.33
C GLU A 499 -1.11 -23.82 2.82
N TRP A 500 -0.26 -23.25 1.97
CA TRP A 500 -0.47 -23.18 0.51
C TRP A 500 0.32 -24.25 -0.25
N ARG A 501 -0.39 -25.17 -0.93
CA ARG A 501 0.17 -26.28 -1.70
C ARG A 501 0.04 -25.99 -3.22
N PRO A 502 1.15 -25.91 -4.00
CA PRO A 502 1.14 -25.55 -5.43
C PRO A 502 0.31 -26.47 -6.35
N ASP A 503 -0.04 -27.65 -5.86
CA ASP A 503 -0.70 -28.77 -6.56
C ASP A 503 -2.16 -28.96 -6.17
N THR A 504 -2.66 -28.21 -5.18
CA THR A 504 -4.09 -28.14 -4.87
C THR A 504 -4.47 -26.67 -4.96
N SER A 505 -5.08 -26.23 -6.07
CA SER A 505 -5.83 -24.97 -6.07
C SER A 505 -6.98 -25.15 -5.07
N PRO A 506 -6.85 -24.69 -3.82
CA PRO A 506 -7.88 -24.96 -2.84
C PRO A 506 -9.08 -24.16 -3.31
N THR A 507 -10.17 -24.87 -3.60
CA THR A 507 -11.39 -24.12 -3.82
C THR A 507 -11.88 -23.68 -2.46
N ILE A 508 -11.97 -22.38 -2.28
CA ILE A 508 -12.39 -21.80 -1.02
C ILE A 508 -13.89 -21.56 -1.14
N PRO A 509 -14.73 -22.32 -0.42
CA PRO A 509 -16.13 -21.97 -0.30
C PRO A 509 -16.26 -20.75 0.60
N LEU A 510 -16.73 -19.64 0.02
CA LEU A 510 -17.15 -18.47 0.75
C LEU A 510 -18.65 -18.57 0.98
N SER A 511 -19.05 -18.76 2.23
CA SER A 511 -20.47 -18.70 2.58
C SER A 511 -20.95 -17.25 2.53
N ILE A 512 -21.98 -17.01 1.71
CA ILE A 512 -22.59 -15.68 1.56
C ILE A 512 -23.70 -15.48 2.64
N GLU A 513 -24.15 -16.56 3.29
CA GLU A 513 -25.25 -16.58 4.27
C GLU A 513 -25.00 -15.69 5.51
N GLY A 514 -23.75 -15.30 5.79
CA GLY A 514 -23.37 -14.46 6.93
C GLY A 514 -23.28 -12.96 6.65
N MET A 515 -23.55 -12.48 5.43
CA MET A 515 -23.36 -11.07 5.05
C MET A 515 -24.58 -10.20 5.38
N SER A 516 -24.34 -8.94 5.79
CA SER A 516 -25.41 -7.96 6.05
C SER A 516 -25.97 -7.41 4.74
N LEU A 517 -27.30 -7.32 4.64
CA LEU A 517 -27.96 -6.92 3.39
C LEU A 517 -27.93 -5.41 3.08
N GLU A 518 -27.48 -4.59 4.02
CA GLU A 518 -27.29 -3.15 3.79
C GLU A 518 -26.20 -2.88 2.72
N ASP A 519 -25.41 -3.91 2.37
CA ASP A 519 -24.31 -3.87 1.41
C ASP A 519 -24.66 -4.46 0.01
N LEU A 520 -25.89 -4.95 -0.25
CA LEU A 520 -26.23 -5.59 -1.54
C LEU A 520 -27.38 -4.88 -2.29
N PRO A 521 -27.26 -4.67 -3.62
CA PRO A 521 -26.54 -5.51 -4.58
C PRO A 521 -25.30 -4.84 -5.19
N ALA A 522 -24.27 -4.57 -4.39
CA ALA A 522 -22.97 -4.18 -4.95
C ALA A 522 -22.24 -5.39 -5.57
N PRO A 523 -21.44 -5.20 -6.62
CA PRO A 523 -20.63 -6.27 -7.19
C PRO A 523 -19.70 -6.86 -6.12
N VAL A 524 -19.71 -8.18 -5.97
CA VAL A 524 -18.73 -8.89 -5.14
C VAL A 524 -17.41 -8.93 -5.92
N SER A 525 -16.34 -8.44 -5.30
CA SER A 525 -14.99 -8.58 -5.83
C SER A 525 -14.12 -9.37 -4.88
N ALA A 526 -13.13 -10.07 -5.43
CA ALA A 526 -12.11 -10.73 -4.65
C ALA A 526 -10.75 -10.21 -5.08
N LYS A 527 -10.07 -9.54 -4.16
CA LYS A 527 -8.75 -8.96 -4.36
C LYS A 527 -7.72 -9.84 -3.65
N MET A 528 -6.89 -10.49 -4.43
CA MET A 528 -5.82 -11.32 -3.91
C MET A 528 -4.49 -10.57 -3.98
N ARG A 529 -3.82 -10.47 -2.85
CA ARG A 529 -2.46 -9.95 -2.72
C ARG A 529 -1.55 -11.07 -2.27
N VAL A 530 -0.54 -11.39 -3.07
CA VAL A 530 0.45 -12.41 -2.75
C VAL A 530 1.81 -11.75 -2.60
N VAL A 531 2.51 -12.11 -1.53
CA VAL A 531 3.88 -11.71 -1.26
C VAL A 531 4.74 -12.95 -1.17
N ASP A 532 5.79 -13.03 -1.97
CA ASP A 532 6.73 -14.14 -1.91
C ASP A 532 7.79 -13.94 -0.80
N ASN A 533 8.60 -14.97 -0.56
CA ASN A 533 9.67 -14.93 0.45
C ASN A 533 10.80 -13.94 0.13
N THR A 534 10.88 -13.45 -1.11
CA THR A 534 11.84 -12.41 -1.53
C THR A 534 11.28 -10.99 -1.37
N GLY A 535 9.97 -10.86 -1.06
CA GLY A 535 9.28 -9.59 -0.87
C GLY A 535 8.59 -9.04 -2.11
N ASN A 536 8.61 -9.75 -3.25
CA ASN A 536 7.84 -9.36 -4.41
C ASN A 536 6.35 -9.44 -4.09
N THR A 537 5.57 -8.50 -4.60
CA THR A 537 4.12 -8.47 -4.40
C THR A 537 3.41 -8.48 -5.74
N VAL A 538 2.42 -9.36 -5.89
CA VAL A 538 1.43 -9.30 -6.97
C VAL A 538 0.06 -9.06 -6.38
N VAL A 539 -0.73 -8.20 -7.02
CA VAL A 539 -2.13 -7.98 -6.68
C VAL A 539 -2.95 -8.30 -7.91
N THR A 540 -3.96 -9.13 -7.74
CA THR A 540 -4.92 -9.48 -8.77
C THR A 540 -6.31 -9.29 -8.20
N GLU A 541 -7.25 -8.92 -9.06
CA GLU A 541 -8.63 -8.67 -8.68
C GLU A 541 -9.52 -9.34 -9.71
N VAL A 542 -10.50 -10.10 -9.22
CA VAL A 542 -11.61 -10.56 -10.05
C VAL A 542 -12.87 -9.89 -9.57
N GLN A 543 -13.59 -9.30 -10.53
CA GLN A 543 -14.95 -8.85 -10.35
C GLN A 543 -15.80 -9.78 -11.20
N ASP A 544 -16.56 -10.66 -10.57
CA ASP A 544 -17.63 -11.38 -11.27
C ASP A 544 -18.90 -10.57 -11.02
N PRO A 545 -19.57 -10.06 -12.06
CA PRO A 545 -20.90 -9.53 -11.90
C PRO A 545 -21.85 -10.70 -11.66
N LEU A 546 -21.85 -11.25 -10.44
CA LEU A 546 -23.00 -11.92 -9.88
C LEU A 546 -24.13 -10.89 -9.93
N ARG A 547 -24.89 -10.92 -11.02
CA ARG A 547 -25.99 -9.99 -11.24
C ARG A 547 -27.07 -10.41 -10.27
N LEU A 548 -27.51 -9.49 -9.42
CA LEU A 548 -28.71 -9.74 -8.64
C LEU A 548 -29.87 -9.81 -9.64
N ALA A 549 -30.23 -11.03 -10.06
CA ALA A 549 -31.50 -11.23 -10.74
C ALA A 549 -32.54 -11.04 -9.65
N GLY A 550 -33.35 -10.00 -9.79
CA GLY A 550 -34.36 -9.57 -8.81
C GLY A 550 -35.49 -10.58 -8.61
N ALA A 551 -35.19 -11.84 -8.35
CA ALA A 551 -36.11 -12.76 -7.71
C ALA A 551 -35.92 -12.60 -6.21
N LYS A 552 -36.56 -11.56 -5.66
CA LYS A 552 -36.84 -11.49 -4.22
C LYS A 552 -37.86 -12.58 -3.92
N GLU A 553 -37.39 -13.79 -3.64
CA GLU A 553 -38.26 -14.87 -3.21
C GLU A 553 -38.27 -14.86 -1.68
N VAL A 554 -39.24 -14.15 -1.09
CA VAL A 554 -39.40 -14.09 0.37
C VAL A 554 -39.86 -15.45 0.85
N ARG A 555 -38.98 -16.18 1.53
CA ARG A 555 -39.33 -17.45 2.17
C ARG A 555 -38.88 -17.39 3.60
N VAL A 556 -39.84 -17.55 4.49
CA VAL A 556 -39.61 -17.49 5.93
C VAL A 556 -39.45 -18.91 6.47
N GLY A 557 -38.25 -19.26 6.96
CA GLY A 557 -38.04 -20.40 7.88
C GLY A 557 -37.31 -21.62 7.30
N GLY A 558 -36.38 -22.15 8.11
CA GLY A 558 -35.56 -23.33 7.81
C GLY A 558 -36.12 -24.67 8.32
N SER A 559 -35.77 -25.71 7.55
CA SER A 559 -36.05 -27.15 7.66
C SER A 559 -37.52 -27.58 7.50
N THR A 560 -37.75 -28.14 6.31
CA THR A 560 -38.92 -28.85 5.77
C THR A 560 -40.23 -28.06 5.64
N ALA A 561 -40.41 -27.50 4.43
CA ALA A 561 -41.61 -26.91 3.82
C ALA A 561 -41.78 -25.38 4.00
N ASP A 562 -41.39 -24.63 2.97
CA ASP A 562 -42.10 -23.52 2.29
C ASP A 562 -43.13 -22.68 3.08
N ALA A 563 -42.90 -22.35 4.37
CA ALA A 563 -43.94 -21.80 5.22
C ALA A 563 -43.48 -20.75 6.24
N ARG A 564 -44.11 -19.56 6.22
CA ARG A 564 -43.82 -18.49 7.20
C ARG A 564 -44.11 -18.93 8.63
N ARG A 565 -43.06 -18.96 9.46
CA ARG A 565 -43.12 -19.34 10.87
C ARG A 565 -43.21 -18.10 11.77
N ILE A 566 -44.27 -18.05 12.56
CA ILE A 566 -44.47 -17.05 13.62
C ILE A 566 -44.61 -17.79 14.95
N THR A 567 -43.83 -17.41 15.94
CA THR A 567 -43.84 -18.05 17.26
C THR A 567 -44.44 -17.11 18.31
N TYR A 568 -45.50 -17.54 18.96
CA TYR A 568 -46.16 -16.80 20.03
C TYR A 568 -45.86 -17.46 21.36
N GLN A 569 -45.44 -16.66 22.34
CA GLN A 569 -45.07 -17.12 23.66
C GLN A 569 -46.03 -16.50 24.68
N LEU A 570 -47.04 -17.26 25.06
CA LEU A 570 -48.08 -16.90 26.01
C LEU A 570 -47.56 -17.27 27.40
N MET A 571 -47.14 -16.28 28.19
CA MET A 571 -46.46 -16.48 29.48
C MET A 571 -47.25 -15.85 30.63
N GLY A 572 -46.84 -16.16 31.86
CA GLY A 572 -47.43 -15.55 33.06
C GLY A 572 -48.76 -16.17 33.47
N PHE A 573 -48.96 -17.46 33.20
CA PHE A 573 -50.08 -18.20 33.78
C PHE A 573 -49.92 -18.26 35.30
N SER A 574 -51.01 -18.00 36.04
CA SER A 574 -51.00 -18.14 37.49
C SER A 574 -50.61 -19.56 37.92
N LEU A 575 -50.06 -19.67 39.13
CA LEU A 575 -49.71 -20.94 39.75
C LEU A 575 -50.92 -21.90 39.74
N ASP A 576 -50.71 -23.16 39.36
CA ASP A 576 -51.74 -24.21 39.29
C ASP A 576 -52.96 -23.92 38.37
N SER A 577 -52.94 -22.86 37.54
CA SER A 577 -54.07 -22.47 36.68
C SER A 577 -53.80 -22.70 35.18
N PRO A 578 -54.79 -23.21 34.41
CA PRO A 578 -54.77 -23.22 32.95
C PRO A 578 -55.44 -22.00 32.31
N GLU A 579 -55.93 -21.04 33.10
CA GLU A 579 -56.66 -19.87 32.60
C GLU A 579 -55.74 -18.91 31.82
N LEU A 580 -56.20 -18.45 30.66
CA LEU A 580 -55.51 -17.43 29.86
C LEU A 580 -55.65 -16.06 30.53
N ASN A 581 -54.52 -15.38 30.74
CA ASN A 581 -54.50 -13.99 31.21
C ASN A 581 -54.80 -13.00 30.05
N ALA A 582 -54.95 -11.72 30.36
CA ALA A 582 -55.29 -10.69 29.36
C ALA A 582 -54.27 -10.61 28.20
N SER A 583 -52.97 -10.67 28.51
CA SER A 583 -51.90 -10.66 27.49
C SER A 583 -51.94 -11.92 26.60
N SER A 584 -52.24 -13.08 27.18
CA SER A 584 -52.41 -14.34 26.44
C SER A 584 -53.62 -14.29 25.51
N LEU A 585 -54.72 -13.64 25.93
CA LEU A 585 -55.90 -13.45 25.08
C LEU A 585 -55.64 -12.48 23.92
N GLU A 586 -54.83 -11.45 24.14
CA GLU A 586 -54.36 -10.55 23.07
C GLU A 586 -53.54 -11.32 22.04
N LEU A 587 -52.57 -12.13 22.49
CA LEU A 587 -51.79 -13.01 21.61
C LEU A 587 -52.67 -14.02 20.85
N VAL A 588 -53.71 -14.57 21.48
CA VAL A 588 -54.68 -15.44 20.80
C VAL A 588 -55.40 -14.72 19.66
N ARG A 589 -55.74 -13.43 19.83
CA ARG A 589 -56.33 -12.62 18.76
C ARG A 589 -55.32 -12.32 17.66
N GLU A 590 -54.07 -12.01 18.02
CA GLU A 590 -52.99 -11.80 17.05
C GLU A 590 -52.74 -13.06 16.21
N ILE A 591 -52.66 -14.25 16.84
CA ILE A 591 -52.53 -15.52 16.12
C ILE A 591 -53.68 -15.71 15.13
N ALA A 592 -54.92 -15.42 15.55
CA ALA A 592 -56.10 -15.55 14.70
C ALA A 592 -56.10 -14.54 13.54
N GLY A 593 -55.62 -13.31 13.78
CA GLY A 593 -55.48 -12.26 12.78
C GLY A 593 -54.35 -12.52 11.78
N ASP A 594 -53.27 -13.15 12.22
CA ASP A 594 -52.12 -13.49 11.37
C ASP A 594 -52.38 -14.75 10.54
N ALA A 595 -53.16 -15.71 11.03
CA ALA A 595 -53.41 -16.97 10.33
C ALA A 595 -54.04 -16.76 8.93
N ARG A 596 -53.54 -17.52 7.94
CA ARG A 596 -54.01 -17.53 6.56
C ARG A 596 -54.48 -18.93 6.17
N SER A 597 -55.28 -19.04 5.11
CA SER A 597 -55.80 -20.33 4.66
C SER A 597 -54.66 -21.33 4.41
N GLY A 598 -54.85 -22.58 4.83
CA GLY A 598 -53.83 -23.64 4.74
C GLY A 598 -52.77 -23.65 5.86
N ALA A 599 -52.77 -22.67 6.77
CA ALA A 599 -51.84 -22.62 7.89
C ALA A 599 -51.94 -23.86 8.81
N ARG A 600 -50.84 -24.16 9.48
CA ARG A 600 -50.72 -25.18 10.53
C ARG A 600 -50.36 -24.50 11.84
N ILE A 601 -51.02 -24.89 12.92
CA ILE A 601 -50.74 -24.34 14.26
C ILE A 601 -50.31 -25.47 15.19
N THR A 602 -49.15 -25.32 15.83
CA THR A 602 -48.66 -26.26 16.84
C THR A 602 -48.63 -25.59 18.20
N ILE A 603 -49.29 -26.17 19.19
CA ILE A 603 -49.42 -25.64 20.55
C ILE A 603 -48.66 -26.55 21.51
N ARG A 604 -47.72 -25.99 22.27
CA ARG A 604 -46.94 -26.71 23.28
C ARG A 604 -47.06 -26.01 24.62
N GLY A 605 -47.54 -26.72 25.63
CA GLY A 605 -47.69 -26.19 26.99
C GLY A 605 -46.51 -26.56 27.89
N TYR A 606 -46.26 -25.74 28.91
CA TYR A 606 -45.14 -25.90 29.83
C TYR A 606 -45.52 -25.65 31.28
N ALA A 607 -44.79 -26.30 32.18
CA ALA A 607 -44.90 -26.15 33.63
C ALA A 607 -43.50 -26.15 34.26
N ASP A 608 -43.37 -25.46 35.38
CA ASP A 608 -42.11 -25.31 36.11
C ASP A 608 -41.81 -26.52 37.01
N ARG A 609 -40.78 -26.41 37.86
CA ARG A 609 -40.42 -27.45 38.83
C ARG A 609 -41.30 -27.49 40.08
N LEU A 610 -42.29 -26.60 40.23
CA LEU A 610 -43.13 -26.58 41.43
C LEU A 610 -44.21 -27.66 41.36
N GLY A 611 -44.15 -28.63 42.26
CA GLY A 611 -45.14 -29.71 42.35
C GLY A 611 -44.60 -31.06 41.84
N ILE A 612 -45.51 -32.02 41.66
CA ILE A 612 -45.18 -33.39 41.23
C ILE A 612 -45.23 -33.46 39.70
N GLU A 613 -44.27 -34.14 39.07
CA GLU A 613 -44.11 -34.22 37.61
C GLU A 613 -45.42 -34.55 36.86
N ASN A 614 -46.15 -35.59 37.26
CA ASN A 614 -47.42 -35.96 36.63
C ASN A 614 -48.48 -34.84 36.67
N ARG A 615 -48.51 -34.06 37.76
CA ARG A 615 -49.42 -32.92 37.90
C ARG A 615 -49.00 -31.79 36.96
N ASN A 616 -47.70 -31.51 36.85
CA ASN A 616 -47.15 -30.47 35.99
C ASN A 616 -47.35 -30.80 34.51
N ARG A 617 -47.16 -32.07 34.10
CA ARG A 617 -47.52 -32.54 32.76
C ARG A 617 -48.99 -32.31 32.43
N ASN A 618 -49.87 -32.67 33.36
CA ASN A 618 -51.31 -32.48 33.19
C ASN A 618 -51.69 -30.98 33.11
N LEU A 619 -51.05 -30.14 33.92
CA LEU A 619 -51.29 -28.69 33.91
C LEU A 619 -50.81 -28.04 32.62
N ALA A 620 -49.62 -28.41 32.14
CA ALA A 620 -49.08 -27.98 30.85
C ALA A 620 -50.04 -28.34 29.70
N ARG A 621 -50.54 -29.58 29.68
CA ARG A 621 -51.56 -30.02 28.71
C ARG A 621 -52.84 -29.18 28.79
N LYS A 622 -53.38 -28.95 29.98
CA LYS A 622 -54.61 -28.13 30.16
C LYS A 622 -54.44 -26.70 29.66
N ARG A 623 -53.25 -26.09 29.83
CA ARG A 623 -52.94 -24.76 29.27
C ARG A 623 -52.95 -24.77 27.74
N ALA A 624 -52.36 -25.80 27.13
CA ALA A 624 -52.40 -25.99 25.68
C ALA A 624 -53.84 -26.20 25.16
N GLU A 625 -54.64 -27.00 25.87
CA GLU A 625 -56.07 -27.23 25.55
C GLU A 625 -56.91 -25.95 25.67
N ALA A 626 -56.68 -25.13 26.69
CA ALA A 626 -57.34 -23.84 26.86
C ALA A 626 -57.01 -22.88 25.70
N THR A 627 -55.72 -22.82 25.31
CA THR A 627 -55.26 -22.02 24.17
C THR A 627 -55.86 -22.52 22.86
N HIS A 628 -55.89 -23.84 22.66
CA HIS A 628 -56.52 -24.48 21.51
C HIS A 628 -58.01 -24.13 21.42
N ALA A 629 -58.75 -24.23 22.52
CA ALA A 629 -60.17 -23.90 22.55
C ALA A 629 -60.43 -22.43 22.20
N ALA A 630 -59.62 -21.52 22.73
CA ALA A 630 -59.72 -20.09 22.43
C ALA A 630 -59.45 -19.80 20.95
N LEU A 631 -58.37 -20.36 20.38
CA LEU A 631 -58.03 -20.21 18.95
C LEU A 631 -59.10 -20.81 18.03
N LYS A 632 -59.59 -22.00 18.35
CA LYS A 632 -60.62 -22.69 17.55
C LYS A 632 -61.90 -21.86 17.42
N SER A 633 -62.22 -21.03 18.42
CA SER A 633 -63.40 -20.16 18.38
C SER A 633 -63.26 -18.94 17.48
N LEU A 634 -62.02 -18.56 17.11
CA LEU A 634 -61.72 -17.36 16.33
C LEU A 634 -61.28 -17.65 14.89
N LEU A 635 -60.85 -18.88 14.60
CA LEU A 635 -60.28 -19.27 13.31
C LEU A 635 -61.32 -19.84 12.34
N ALA A 636 -61.10 -19.64 11.04
CA ALA A 636 -61.87 -20.28 9.99
C ALA A 636 -61.75 -21.82 10.05
N ALA A 637 -62.77 -22.53 9.56
CA ALA A 637 -62.89 -23.99 9.71
C ALA A 637 -61.71 -24.78 9.09
N ASP A 638 -61.14 -24.30 7.99
CA ASP A 638 -60.00 -24.93 7.31
C ASP A 638 -58.71 -24.88 8.16
N ILE A 639 -58.51 -23.80 8.91
CA ILE A 639 -57.37 -23.61 9.82
C ILE A 639 -57.64 -24.28 11.18
N ALA A 640 -58.86 -24.15 11.69
CA ALA A 640 -59.27 -24.71 12.98
C ALA A 640 -59.11 -26.25 13.06
N ASN A 641 -59.18 -26.94 11.93
CA ASN A 641 -58.96 -28.39 11.83
C ASN A 641 -57.47 -28.79 11.71
N ARG A 642 -56.55 -27.82 11.63
CA ARG A 642 -55.10 -28.00 11.48
C ARG A 642 -54.32 -27.46 12.69
N ILE A 643 -54.98 -27.41 13.85
CA ILE A 643 -54.36 -27.10 15.14
C ILE A 643 -53.96 -28.40 15.81
N PHE A 644 -52.67 -28.54 16.12
CA PHE A 644 -52.07 -29.70 16.76
C PHE A 644 -51.59 -29.33 18.15
N ILE A 645 -51.96 -30.12 19.15
CA ILE A 645 -51.38 -30.03 20.49
C ILE A 645 -50.22 -31.01 20.55
N ASP A 646 -49.00 -30.50 20.77
CA ASP A 646 -47.84 -31.35 20.97
C ASP A 646 -47.80 -31.88 22.40
N ALA A 647 -48.32 -33.10 22.57
CA ALA A 647 -48.37 -33.78 23.85
C ALA A 647 -46.99 -34.27 24.34
N ALA A 648 -45.97 -34.35 23.47
CA ALA A 648 -44.63 -34.80 23.85
C ALA A 648 -43.83 -33.71 24.59
N GLY A 649 -44.17 -32.43 24.40
CA GLY A 649 -43.48 -31.29 25.02
C GLY A 649 -43.95 -30.88 26.42
N GLY A 650 -45.00 -31.51 26.95
CA GLY A 650 -45.57 -31.17 28.26
C GLY A 650 -44.84 -31.86 29.41
N GLY A 651 -43.64 -31.38 29.75
CA GLY A 651 -42.82 -31.85 30.88
C GLY A 651 -42.51 -30.75 31.90
N ILE A 652 -41.79 -31.11 32.98
CA ILE A 652 -41.09 -30.11 33.80
C ILE A 652 -39.99 -29.53 32.92
N GLU A 653 -40.03 -28.24 32.67
CA GLU A 653 -39.05 -27.56 31.82
C GLU A 653 -38.10 -26.71 32.66
N THR A 654 -36.99 -27.33 33.09
CA THR A 654 -35.92 -26.68 33.85
C THR A 654 -34.73 -26.25 32.99
N THR A 655 -34.75 -26.55 31.69
CA THR A 655 -33.57 -26.33 30.82
C THR A 655 -33.64 -25.02 30.05
N ARG A 656 -34.84 -24.54 29.70
CA ARG A 656 -35.01 -23.24 29.02
C ARG A 656 -34.71 -22.04 29.92
N PHE A 657 -35.02 -22.12 31.21
CA PHE A 657 -34.81 -21.03 32.17
C PHE A 657 -34.35 -21.56 33.52
N ASN A 658 -33.50 -20.81 34.22
CA ASN A 658 -33.04 -21.15 35.56
C ASN A 658 -34.21 -21.09 36.58
N ASN A 659 -34.76 -22.25 36.92
CA ASN A 659 -35.90 -22.38 37.83
C ASN A 659 -35.54 -22.15 39.32
N GLU A 660 -34.26 -21.91 39.65
CA GLU A 660 -33.86 -21.45 40.99
C GLU A 660 -34.28 -19.99 41.26
N LEU A 661 -34.58 -19.23 40.21
CA LEU A 661 -35.05 -17.86 40.30
C LEU A 661 -36.55 -17.78 40.01
N PRO A 662 -37.30 -16.86 40.66
CA PRO A 662 -38.73 -16.72 40.46
C PRO A 662 -39.09 -16.34 39.01
N GLU A 663 -38.27 -15.51 38.36
CA GLU A 663 -38.45 -15.18 36.94
C GLU A 663 -38.29 -16.39 36.02
N GLY A 664 -37.38 -17.32 36.31
CA GLY A 664 -37.23 -18.52 35.49
C GLY A 664 -38.44 -19.44 35.61
N ARG A 665 -39.00 -19.57 36.82
CA ARG A 665 -40.24 -20.34 37.05
C ARG A 665 -41.42 -19.71 36.33
N ILE A 666 -41.61 -18.39 36.43
CA ILE A 666 -42.77 -17.74 35.81
C ILE A 666 -42.70 -17.74 34.28
N LEU A 667 -41.50 -17.61 33.70
CA LEU A 667 -41.29 -17.71 32.25
C LEU A 667 -41.40 -19.16 31.74
N THR A 668 -41.20 -20.17 32.58
CA THR A 668 -41.52 -21.55 32.24
C THR A 668 -43.04 -21.80 32.22
N ARG A 669 -43.84 -21.07 33.01
CA ARG A 669 -45.31 -21.23 33.07
C ARG A 669 -45.99 -20.59 31.87
N GLY A 670 -46.12 -21.34 30.78
CA GLY A 670 -46.72 -20.80 29.57
C GLY A 670 -47.04 -21.80 28.49
N VAL A 671 -47.40 -21.25 27.34
CA VAL A 671 -47.71 -21.95 26.11
C VAL A 671 -46.91 -21.30 24.98
N THR A 672 -46.28 -22.11 24.14
CA THR A 672 -45.73 -21.66 22.87
C THR A 672 -46.64 -22.13 21.75
N VAL A 673 -47.03 -21.21 20.87
CA VAL A 673 -47.80 -21.48 19.67
C VAL A 673 -46.94 -21.18 18.46
N VAL A 674 -46.71 -22.17 17.59
CA VAL A 674 -46.00 -22.01 16.33
C VAL A 674 -47.03 -22.02 15.21
N LEU A 675 -47.14 -20.90 14.49
CA LEU A 675 -47.99 -20.74 13.32
C LEU A 675 -47.11 -20.88 12.08
N GLU A 676 -47.36 -21.89 11.26
CA GLU A 676 -46.69 -22.14 9.98
C GLU A 676 -47.67 -21.84 8.84
N GLN A 677 -47.40 -20.81 8.05
CA GLN A 677 -48.29 -20.37 6.96
C GLN A 677 -47.75 -20.82 5.60
N PRO A 678 -48.58 -21.34 4.68
CA PRO A 678 -48.10 -21.69 3.34
C PRO A 678 -47.53 -20.49 2.58
N GLU A 679 -46.51 -20.70 1.75
CA GLU A 679 -46.00 -19.70 0.81
C GLU A 679 -47.13 -19.15 -0.09
N THR A 680 -47.38 -17.85 0.01
CA THR A 680 -48.15 -17.15 -1.02
C THR A 680 -47.31 -17.12 -2.28
N VAL A 681 -47.66 -17.95 -3.27
CA VAL A 681 -47.15 -17.80 -4.64
C VAL A 681 -47.49 -16.38 -5.07
N GLY A 682 -46.47 -15.56 -5.28
CA GLY A 682 -46.64 -14.16 -5.66
C GLY A 682 -47.39 -14.06 -6.99
N GLY A 683 -48.68 -13.75 -6.91
CA GLY A 683 -49.38 -13.09 -8.00
C GLY A 683 -48.89 -11.65 -8.03
N ALA A 684 -48.40 -11.21 -9.19
CA ALA A 684 -48.07 -9.82 -9.44
C ALA A 684 -49.28 -8.91 -9.14
N GLU A 685 -49.10 -7.96 -8.23
CA GLU A 685 -49.83 -6.68 -8.21
C GLU A 685 -48.89 -5.57 -8.65
#